data_AF-A0A3L7P664-F1
#
_entry.id   AF-A0A3L7P664-F1
#
_cell.length_a   1.000
_cell.length_b   1.000
_cell.length_c   1.000
_cell.angle_alpha   90.00
_cell.angle_beta   90.00
_cell.angle_gamma   90.00
#
_symmetry.space_group_name_H-M   'P 1'
#
loop_
_entity.id
_entity.type
_entity.pdbx_description
1 polymer ?
#
loop_
_entity_poly.entity_id
_entity_poly.type
_entity_poly.pdbx_seq_one_letter_code
_entity_poly.pdbx_strand_id
1 'polypeptide(L)'
;MTMFALMIATLLPPLVAAAPYPGWRHTGSLVILTTPDGANLPASARLEAFPLLVRLDRDWFDFSQASAGGSDIRFSSDSGKPLDYQLEHYDAKKGTASFWVRVPVIRGNARQEVRLHWGNPQATSASDGKKVFAADNGFASVLHLDEPMRDELGSLVPKNLGTTLAPGIVGAGRHFERGQGIDCGDHITNFPFSDDPFTSEAWFRAGIAGTTVFYWGRYATRFNGKTGDGNEVSINIGAPASLNWASDGPGGVVSATSPRLGEWTHVAATYEKGASKIYVNGKLTGTRQHRGAMSIVRDIGACLGGMRNSDYRYVGEIDEVRVSRVARSADWISLHHENCKPLQTVIGPVIRTGEDFGVSPSAIQIREGAAATLTARAGGAVKLYWTVEKEGVETVAAVDRFSFTLPATRVIGDTRLKVRFKAVFPEGVQTREIPVTIQEDIPEPVVTLQAPAQWDGRETMEVLPVISNIAALRARDAAGTRITWSVLGGAVIHESKPDRLVLKRSQYTGPITVRASVGNGGAETVATTRIQVTEPAKDPWVRRIPGREERPVSNQFYARDDKNQGTLHYNGVMTEAADSVTLRLLADGKLVQSDTRKPEADKSYAFSFPLKPGLIRYSVEFAITRNGATVVADTVGNLVCGDAYIIQGQSNAEATGPNNGPTVDAETPFSDWIRSYGNQYSGEIRQGWGNAVRTRIWGRPDYGQCQIGAWGMVMATNLVAKYRIPVCILNGAVGGTRIDQHQRNEANPNDPDSIYGRLLTRIQAARLTHGIRGVLWHQGENNQGSSSPTGDYDWKSYQQDFIDLSAAWKRDYPNIRHYYMHQIWPSGCNMGGTPAGDMLLEVQRTLPLLYSNMRIMSTLGIVSESSGRGLCHFDLDGYAQIARLTGPLVEQDSHGFAPDRVLGAPNLKNARYNGPDNSEIVLEFDQPMAWKEAARTWFRLDGVVAPISAGKVSGNSLILQLAAPARAKTISYLSGKDWDGKPDRLLYGANGIAALALAEVPLASGK
;
A
#
# COMPACT_ATOMS: atom_id res chain seq x y z
N MET A 1 54.45 50.85 82.98
CA MET A 1 53.62 50.21 84.02
C MET A 1 52.34 49.70 83.36
N THR A 2 52.08 48.38 83.45
CA THR A 2 50.77 47.67 83.47
C THR A 2 49.72 47.96 82.38
N MET A 3 48.94 47.03 81.81
CA MET A 3 48.86 45.56 81.75
C MET A 3 47.75 45.22 80.72
N PHE A 4 47.94 44.15 79.95
CA PHE A 4 47.00 43.29 79.20
C PHE A 4 45.48 43.61 79.05
N ALA A 5 44.98 43.46 77.81
CA ALA A 5 43.86 42.55 77.47
C ALA A 5 43.85 42.25 75.95
N LEU A 6 44.16 40.99 75.59
CA LEU A 6 44.13 40.44 74.23
C LEU A 6 42.76 39.76 74.03
N MET A 7 41.91 40.28 73.13
CA MET A 7 40.66 39.62 72.73
C MET A 7 40.97 38.62 71.61
N ILE A 8 40.80 37.33 71.90
CA ILE A 8 40.84 36.23 70.93
C ILE A 8 39.47 36.16 70.25
N ALA A 9 39.44 36.40 68.93
CA ALA A 9 38.29 36.10 68.09
C ALA A 9 38.23 34.58 67.83
N THR A 10 37.15 33.94 68.27
CA THR A 10 36.86 32.53 68.01
C THR A 10 36.50 32.32 66.54
N LEU A 11 37.38 31.65 65.80
CA LEU A 11 37.07 31.04 64.51
C LEU A 11 36.06 29.90 64.71
N LEU A 12 34.83 30.10 64.26
CA LEU A 12 33.86 29.02 64.05
C LEU A 12 34.39 28.10 62.94
N PRO A 13 34.38 26.77 63.10
CA PRO A 13 34.70 25.86 62.00
C PRO A 13 33.64 25.98 60.89
N PRO A 14 33.98 25.73 59.62
CA PRO A 14 32.99 25.70 58.55
C PRO A 14 31.92 24.65 58.86
N LEU A 15 30.65 25.02 58.72
CA LEU A 15 29.53 24.07 58.75
C LEU A 15 29.82 22.97 57.72
N VAL A 16 30.10 21.76 58.20
CA VAL A 16 30.06 20.56 57.37
C VAL A 16 28.60 20.41 56.93
N ALA A 17 28.33 20.63 55.64
CA ALA A 17 27.02 20.34 55.08
C ALA A 17 26.69 18.88 55.37
N ALA A 18 25.57 18.62 56.06
CA ALA A 18 25.13 17.27 56.36
C ALA A 18 25.01 16.46 55.06
N ALA A 19 25.49 15.22 55.06
CA ALA A 19 25.37 14.34 53.91
C ALA A 19 23.88 14.22 53.50
N PRO A 20 23.53 14.41 52.23
CA PRO A 20 22.16 14.24 51.78
C PRO A 20 21.74 12.78 51.97
N TYR A 21 20.49 12.57 52.40
CA TYR A 21 19.92 11.25 52.70
C TYR A 21 20.62 10.45 53.83
N PRO A 22 20.71 11.01 55.06
CA PRO A 22 21.20 10.25 56.22
C PRO A 22 20.29 9.04 56.46
N GLY A 23 20.86 7.82 56.43
CA GLY A 23 20.13 6.55 56.60
C GLY A 23 20.07 5.66 55.34
N TRP A 24 20.51 6.16 54.19
CA TRP A 24 20.75 5.35 53.00
C TRP A 24 22.11 4.64 53.09
N ARG A 25 22.12 3.33 52.89
CA ARG A 25 23.32 2.48 53.10
C ARG A 25 24.30 2.51 51.94
N HIS A 26 23.81 2.87 50.75
CA HIS A 26 24.58 2.83 49.52
C HIS A 26 24.37 4.11 48.71
N THR A 27 25.45 4.55 48.06
CA THR A 27 25.45 5.69 47.14
C THR A 27 26.34 5.40 45.94
N GLY A 28 26.04 5.99 44.79
CA GLY A 28 26.80 5.80 43.55
C GLY A 28 26.65 6.99 42.61
N SER A 29 27.70 7.28 41.85
CA SER A 29 27.73 8.39 40.89
C SER A 29 27.37 7.91 39.50
N LEU A 30 26.48 8.65 38.84
CA LEU A 30 26.13 8.54 37.44
C LEU A 30 26.57 9.84 36.74
N VAL A 31 26.99 9.78 35.48
CA VAL A 31 27.42 10.98 34.75
C VAL A 31 26.59 11.15 33.48
N ILE A 32 25.97 12.32 33.37
CA ILE A 32 25.36 12.82 32.15
C ILE A 32 26.50 13.28 31.23
N LEU A 33 26.54 12.73 30.02
CA LEU A 33 27.60 12.92 29.05
C LEU A 33 27.05 13.60 27.78
N THR A 34 27.25 14.90 27.67
CA THR A 34 26.85 15.69 26.49
C THR A 34 28.03 16.09 25.60
N THR A 35 29.23 15.56 25.89
CA THR A 35 30.44 15.67 25.07
C THR A 35 30.33 14.83 23.79
N PRO A 36 31.28 14.93 22.84
CA PRO A 36 31.32 14.08 21.65
C PRO A 36 31.31 12.56 21.92
N ASP A 37 31.75 12.15 23.11
CA ASP A 37 31.74 10.74 23.54
C ASP A 37 30.36 10.26 24.02
N GLY A 38 29.35 11.15 24.10
CA GLY A 38 27.98 10.85 24.52
C GLY A 38 26.95 11.47 23.58
N ALA A 39 26.06 12.32 24.11
CA ALA A 39 24.98 12.93 23.35
C ALA A 39 25.42 14.00 22.32
N ASN A 40 26.69 14.44 22.38
CA ASN A 40 27.31 15.42 21.49
C ASN A 40 26.48 16.70 21.27
N LEU A 41 26.09 17.37 22.36
CA LEU A 41 25.42 18.66 22.28
C LEU A 41 26.43 19.80 22.12
N PRO A 42 26.09 20.88 21.39
CA PRO A 42 26.98 22.03 21.26
C PRO A 42 27.23 22.69 22.62
N ALA A 43 28.43 23.26 22.82
CA ALA A 43 28.79 23.89 24.10
C ALA A 43 27.85 25.06 24.52
N SER A 44 27.14 25.66 23.56
CA SER A 44 26.13 26.69 23.79
C SER A 44 24.79 26.14 24.32
N ALA A 45 24.54 24.82 24.23
CA ALA A 45 23.29 24.24 24.66
C ALA A 45 23.13 24.35 26.18
N ARG A 46 21.94 24.78 26.60
CA ARG A 46 21.53 24.86 27.99
C ARG A 46 20.05 24.51 28.08
N LEU A 47 19.74 23.40 28.73
CA LEU A 47 18.40 22.85 28.85
C LEU A 47 17.96 22.95 30.32
N GLU A 48 16.86 23.65 30.59
CA GLU A 48 16.34 23.87 31.93
C GLU A 48 15.33 22.78 32.31
N ALA A 49 15.38 22.29 33.55
CA ALA A 49 14.40 21.34 34.10
C ALA A 49 14.14 20.09 33.23
N PHE A 50 15.19 19.52 32.61
CA PHE A 50 15.06 18.40 31.68
C PHE A 50 14.70 17.08 32.40
N PRO A 51 13.69 16.33 31.96
CA PRO A 51 13.37 15.01 32.49
C PRO A 51 14.34 13.96 31.90
N LEU A 52 15.40 13.65 32.64
CA LEU A 52 16.41 12.67 32.26
C LEU A 52 15.93 11.26 32.58
N LEU A 53 15.90 10.38 31.58
CA LEU A 53 15.69 8.95 31.75
C LEU A 53 16.96 8.26 32.23
N VAL A 54 16.88 7.66 33.42
CA VAL A 54 17.91 6.82 34.02
C VAL A 54 17.44 5.38 34.02
N ARG A 55 18.21 4.47 33.42
CA ARG A 55 17.92 3.03 33.38
C ARG A 55 18.91 2.28 34.26
N LEU A 56 18.41 1.49 35.21
CA LEU A 56 19.21 0.61 36.06
C LEU A 56 19.20 -0.81 35.51
N ASP A 57 20.35 -1.48 35.60
CA ASP A 57 20.51 -2.85 35.14
C ASP A 57 21.36 -3.71 36.09
N ARG A 58 21.00 -4.99 36.23
CA ARG A 58 21.68 -5.99 37.07
C ARG A 58 23.18 -6.10 36.83
N ASP A 59 23.66 -5.75 35.64
CA ASP A 59 25.08 -5.81 35.31
C ASP A 59 25.91 -4.90 36.21
N TRP A 60 25.35 -3.84 36.78
CA TRP A 60 26.08 -2.86 37.60
C TRP A 60 25.29 -2.31 38.78
N PHE A 61 24.02 -2.68 38.93
CA PHE A 61 23.19 -2.35 40.08
C PHE A 61 22.67 -3.63 40.76
N ASP A 62 22.98 -3.79 42.04
CA ASP A 62 22.53 -4.93 42.84
C ASP A 62 21.12 -4.68 43.40
N PHE A 63 20.11 -5.23 42.73
CA PHE A 63 18.71 -5.10 43.13
C PHE A 63 18.39 -5.73 44.48
N SER A 64 19.25 -6.61 45.03
CA SER A 64 19.04 -7.16 46.37
C SER A 64 19.33 -6.16 47.49
N GLN A 65 20.04 -5.07 47.19
CA GLN A 65 20.36 -4.00 48.13
C GLN A 65 19.28 -2.91 48.21
N ALA A 66 18.33 -2.90 47.28
CA ALA A 66 17.21 -1.96 47.24
C ALA A 66 15.91 -2.65 47.64
N SER A 67 14.86 -1.87 47.93
CA SER A 67 13.56 -2.44 48.26
C SER A 67 12.93 -3.14 47.05
N ALA A 68 12.06 -4.14 47.30
CA ALA A 68 11.48 -4.98 46.24
C ALA A 68 10.65 -4.20 45.19
N GLY A 69 10.24 -2.97 45.51
CA GLY A 69 9.55 -2.05 44.59
C GLY A 69 10.30 -0.74 44.32
N GLY A 70 11.57 -0.63 44.72
CA GLY A 70 12.39 0.57 44.50
C GLY A 70 11.95 1.82 45.27
N SER A 71 11.15 1.66 46.33
CA SER A 71 10.64 2.77 47.16
C SER A 71 11.76 3.57 47.84
N ASP A 72 12.92 2.95 48.06
CA ASP A 72 14.08 3.51 48.71
C ASP A 72 15.10 4.10 47.73
N ILE A 73 14.78 4.24 46.44
CA ILE A 73 15.67 4.90 45.47
C ILE A 73 15.54 6.43 45.59
N ARG A 74 16.67 7.16 45.58
CA ARG A 74 16.71 8.63 45.55
C ARG A 74 17.79 9.15 44.61
N PHE A 75 17.60 10.37 44.12
CA PHE A 75 18.54 11.09 43.26
C PHE A 75 18.92 12.44 43.88
N SER A 76 20.19 12.83 43.75
CA SER A 76 20.65 14.18 44.09
C SER A 76 21.64 14.72 43.05
N SER A 77 21.78 16.04 42.99
CA SER A 77 22.91 16.69 42.31
C SER A 77 24.26 16.36 42.96
N ASP A 78 25.34 16.76 42.29
CA ASP A 78 26.73 16.73 42.79
C ASP A 78 26.90 17.46 44.14
N SER A 79 26.19 18.56 44.33
CA SER A 79 26.16 19.35 45.57
C SER A 79 25.26 18.74 46.65
N GLY A 80 24.63 17.59 46.38
CA GLY A 80 23.75 16.89 47.32
C GLY A 80 22.30 17.39 47.38
N LYS A 81 21.90 18.34 46.52
CA LYS A 81 20.49 18.78 46.47
C LYS A 81 19.60 17.65 45.93
N PRO A 82 18.52 17.25 46.63
CA PRO A 82 17.51 16.30 46.14
C PRO A 82 16.96 16.67 44.75
N LEU A 83 16.73 15.65 43.92
CA LEU A 83 16.09 15.77 42.61
C LEU A 83 14.75 15.04 42.61
N ASP A 84 13.72 15.69 42.07
CA ASP A 84 12.43 15.05 41.85
C ASP A 84 12.56 13.95 40.80
N TYR A 85 11.85 12.84 41.00
CA TYR A 85 11.88 11.71 40.08
C TYR A 85 10.52 11.02 39.97
N GLN A 86 10.31 10.30 38.88
CA GLN A 86 9.21 9.37 38.68
C GLN A 86 9.80 7.98 38.47
N LEU A 87 9.28 7.00 39.21
CA LEU A 87 9.51 5.60 38.92
C LEU A 87 8.63 5.21 37.72
N GLU A 88 9.27 4.84 36.61
CA GLU A 88 8.60 4.45 35.37
C GLU A 88 8.37 2.93 35.34
N HIS A 89 9.43 2.17 35.60
CA HIS A 89 9.40 0.70 35.58
C HIS A 89 10.33 0.15 36.64
N TYR A 90 9.90 -0.90 37.36
CA TYR A 90 10.74 -1.61 38.32
C TYR A 90 10.47 -3.12 38.26
N ASP A 91 11.47 -3.89 37.87
CA ASP A 91 11.42 -5.35 37.91
C ASP A 91 12.76 -5.88 38.45
N ALA A 92 12.83 -6.10 39.77
CA ALA A 92 14.02 -6.63 40.43
C ALA A 92 14.35 -8.07 39.99
N LYS A 93 13.35 -8.86 39.55
CA LYS A 93 13.58 -10.24 39.08
C LYS A 93 14.25 -10.24 37.70
N LYS A 94 13.80 -9.36 36.81
CA LYS A 94 14.48 -9.08 35.54
C LYS A 94 15.70 -8.19 35.70
N GLY A 95 15.89 -7.57 36.87
CA GLY A 95 17.04 -6.75 37.18
C GLY A 95 17.10 -5.51 36.29
N THR A 96 15.94 -4.88 36.07
CA THR A 96 15.79 -3.69 35.24
C THR A 96 14.91 -2.67 35.96
N ALA A 97 15.28 -1.40 35.92
CA ALA A 97 14.39 -0.32 36.35
C ALA A 97 14.61 0.94 35.48
N SER A 98 13.61 1.81 35.42
CA SER A 98 13.68 3.09 34.71
C SER A 98 13.08 4.19 35.56
N PHE A 99 13.73 5.35 35.58
CA PHE A 99 13.32 6.53 36.33
C PHE A 99 13.45 7.77 35.47
N TRP A 100 12.44 8.63 35.48
CA TRP A 100 12.57 10.00 34.97
C TRP A 100 13.05 10.89 36.12
N VAL A 101 14.13 11.65 35.92
CA VAL A 101 14.74 12.50 36.95
C VAL A 101 14.78 13.93 36.44
N ARG A 102 14.18 14.87 37.17
CA ARG A 102 14.18 16.30 36.78
C ARG A 102 15.52 16.92 37.10
N VAL A 103 16.36 17.09 36.08
CA VAL A 103 17.66 17.74 36.19
C VAL A 103 17.49 19.25 35.99
N PRO A 104 17.89 20.11 36.96
CA PRO A 104 17.65 21.54 36.88
C PRO A 104 18.27 22.19 35.65
N VAL A 105 19.49 21.79 35.28
CA VAL A 105 20.20 22.30 34.11
C VAL A 105 21.03 21.19 33.49
N ILE A 106 20.87 20.94 32.19
CA ILE A 106 21.82 20.18 31.39
C ILE A 106 22.56 21.14 30.45
N ARG A 107 23.89 21.11 30.49
CA ARG A 107 24.80 21.91 29.66
C ARG A 107 25.32 21.04 28.53
N GLY A 108 25.49 21.61 27.35
CA GLY A 108 26.12 20.93 26.22
C GLY A 108 27.64 20.86 26.35
N ASN A 109 28.23 19.88 25.67
CA ASN A 109 29.66 19.56 25.76
C ASN A 109 30.20 19.50 27.20
N ALA A 110 29.45 18.88 28.11
CA ALA A 110 29.74 18.83 29.53
C ALA A 110 29.61 17.41 30.09
N ARG A 111 30.20 17.24 31.28
CA ARG A 111 30.03 16.05 32.13
C ARG A 111 29.39 16.52 33.43
N GLN A 112 28.24 15.95 33.80
CA GLN A 112 27.50 16.37 35.00
C GLN A 112 27.14 15.17 35.86
N GLU A 113 27.49 15.21 37.14
CA GLU A 113 27.20 14.12 38.07
C GLU A 113 25.75 14.19 38.58
N VAL A 114 25.12 13.02 38.64
CA VAL A 114 23.90 12.73 39.38
C VAL A 114 24.20 11.60 40.35
N ARG A 115 23.89 11.76 41.63
CA ARG A 115 24.09 10.72 42.65
C ARG A 115 22.81 9.92 42.86
N LEU A 116 22.97 8.60 42.88
CA LEU A 116 21.96 7.61 43.20
C LEU A 116 22.15 7.16 44.65
N HIS A 117 21.07 7.03 45.41
CA HIS A 117 21.09 6.52 46.80
C HIS A 117 20.06 5.40 46.95
N TRP A 118 20.44 4.29 47.60
CA TRP A 118 19.54 3.16 47.91
C TRP A 118 19.87 2.46 49.25
N GLY A 119 19.05 1.49 49.64
CA GLY A 119 19.27 0.63 50.81
C GLY A 119 18.72 1.18 52.11
N ASN A 120 17.66 1.99 52.07
CA ASN A 120 16.94 2.43 53.27
C ASN A 120 15.60 1.65 53.41
N PRO A 121 15.54 0.60 54.25
CA PRO A 121 14.34 -0.24 54.38
C PRO A 121 13.14 0.48 54.99
N GLN A 122 13.33 1.66 55.60
CA GLN A 122 12.26 2.47 56.19
C GLN A 122 11.72 3.53 55.22
N ALA A 123 12.26 3.65 54.00
CA ALA A 123 11.85 4.66 53.04
C ALA A 123 10.57 4.29 52.28
N THR A 124 9.62 5.22 52.27
CA THR A 124 8.46 5.20 51.36
C THR A 124 8.83 5.79 50.00
N SER A 125 8.07 5.47 48.95
CA SER A 125 8.32 6.02 47.61
C SER A 125 8.16 7.54 47.60
N ALA A 126 9.11 8.24 46.98
CA ALA A 126 9.03 9.68 46.70
C ALA A 126 8.82 9.97 45.20
N SER A 127 8.38 8.96 44.44
CA SER A 127 8.06 9.10 43.02
C SER A 127 6.90 10.07 42.81
N ASP A 128 7.11 11.10 41.99
CA ASP A 128 6.15 12.15 41.69
C ASP A 128 6.37 12.68 40.26
N GLY A 129 5.66 12.11 39.28
CA GLY A 129 5.82 12.50 37.88
C GLY A 129 5.29 13.88 37.55
N LYS A 130 4.31 14.41 38.30
CA LYS A 130 3.87 15.81 38.17
C LYS A 130 4.97 16.80 38.49
N LYS A 131 5.87 16.49 39.43
CA LYS A 131 7.04 17.33 39.68
C LYS A 131 8.11 17.19 38.61
N VAL A 132 8.23 16.03 37.96
CA VAL A 132 9.17 15.79 36.87
C VAL A 132 8.72 16.47 35.58
N PHE A 133 7.51 16.17 35.15
CA PHE A 133 6.85 16.67 33.96
C PHE A 133 5.97 17.88 34.28
N ALA A 134 6.54 18.84 35.00
CA ALA A 134 5.76 19.94 35.55
C ALA A 134 5.23 20.92 34.51
N ALA A 135 4.02 21.44 34.74
CA ALA A 135 3.37 22.43 33.89
C ALA A 135 4.14 23.76 33.80
N ASP A 136 4.93 24.09 34.83
CA ASP A 136 5.82 25.26 34.84
C ASP A 136 6.97 25.16 33.83
N ASN A 137 7.35 23.94 33.44
CA ASN A 137 8.27 23.65 32.35
C ASN A 137 7.52 23.48 31.01
N GLY A 138 6.27 23.91 30.92
CA GLY A 138 5.49 23.94 29.69
C GLY A 138 4.89 22.60 29.26
N PHE A 139 4.95 21.52 30.06
CA PHE A 139 4.21 20.30 29.73
C PHE A 139 2.70 20.51 29.85
N ALA A 140 1.94 20.06 28.84
CA ALA A 140 0.48 20.02 28.86
C ALA A 140 -0.04 18.59 29.09
N SER A 141 0.65 17.60 28.54
CA SER A 141 0.36 16.18 28.70
C SER A 141 1.62 15.33 28.48
N VAL A 142 1.73 14.26 29.26
CA VAL A 142 2.72 13.19 29.13
C VAL A 142 1.97 11.88 29.35
N LEU A 143 1.72 11.16 28.26
CA LEU A 143 0.89 9.98 28.26
C LEU A 143 1.75 8.72 28.39
N HIS A 144 1.64 8.07 29.54
CA HIS A 144 2.21 6.76 29.80
C HIS A 144 1.20 5.70 29.34
N LEU A 145 1.64 4.84 28.43
CA LEU A 145 0.80 3.86 27.74
C LEU A 145 0.79 2.47 28.39
N ASP A 146 1.19 2.41 29.66
CA ASP A 146 1.17 1.24 30.52
C ASP A 146 -0.26 0.86 31.00
N GLU A 147 -0.38 0.00 32.01
CA GLU A 147 -1.66 -0.41 32.59
C GLU A 147 -1.68 -0.13 34.10
N PRO A 148 -2.57 0.77 34.58
CA PRO A 148 -3.52 1.58 33.81
C PRO A 148 -2.84 2.72 33.03
N MET A 149 -3.34 3.03 31.82
CA MET A 149 -2.87 4.20 31.06
C MET A 149 -3.15 5.49 31.83
N ARG A 150 -2.18 6.41 31.84
CA ARG A 150 -2.30 7.68 32.58
C ARG A 150 -1.68 8.84 31.82
N ASP A 151 -2.33 9.99 31.89
CA ASP A 151 -1.68 11.27 31.61
C ASP A 151 -1.13 11.84 32.92
N GLU A 152 0.17 12.07 32.99
CA GLU A 152 0.83 12.49 34.22
C GLU A 152 0.28 13.82 34.77
N LEU A 153 -0.15 14.70 33.86
CA LEU A 153 -0.69 16.02 34.18
C LEU A 153 -2.21 15.98 34.45
N GLY A 154 -2.89 14.88 34.12
CA GLY A 154 -4.35 14.73 34.23
C GLY A 154 -5.16 15.61 33.27
N SER A 155 -4.54 16.12 32.20
CA SER A 155 -5.19 16.85 31.12
C SER A 155 -5.99 15.94 30.18
N LEU A 156 -5.56 14.68 30.03
CA LEU A 156 -6.22 13.68 29.20
C LEU A 156 -6.84 12.57 30.05
N VAL A 157 -7.93 11.98 29.55
CA VAL A 157 -8.56 10.78 30.11
C VAL A 157 -8.48 9.67 29.05
N PRO A 158 -7.33 8.96 28.94
CA PRO A 158 -7.14 7.99 27.88
C PRO A 158 -8.05 6.77 28.08
N LYS A 159 -8.83 6.45 27.05
CA LYS A 159 -9.70 5.28 26.96
C LYS A 159 -9.19 4.34 25.88
N ASN A 160 -8.85 3.12 26.28
CA ASN A 160 -8.43 2.08 25.34
C ASN A 160 -9.62 1.60 24.50
N LEU A 161 -9.47 1.63 23.17
CA LEU A 161 -10.43 1.11 22.20
C LEU A 161 -9.85 -0.11 21.48
N GLY A 162 -9.46 -1.13 22.25
CA GLY A 162 -9.08 -2.45 21.74
C GLY A 162 -7.59 -2.70 21.53
N THR A 163 -6.71 -1.73 21.82
CA THR A 163 -5.25 -1.91 21.76
C THR A 163 -4.74 -2.85 22.86
N THR A 164 -3.59 -3.49 22.63
CA THR A 164 -2.96 -4.43 23.57
C THR A 164 -1.62 -3.90 24.08
N LEU A 165 -1.16 -4.37 25.26
CA LEU A 165 0.16 -4.02 25.78
C LEU A 165 1.27 -4.63 24.91
N ALA A 166 2.33 -3.86 24.69
CA ALA A 166 3.51 -4.30 23.96
C ALA A 166 4.79 -3.68 24.58
N PRO A 167 5.99 -4.22 24.28
CA PRO A 167 7.23 -3.56 24.66
C PRO A 167 7.30 -2.14 24.06
N GLY A 168 7.44 -1.13 24.92
CA GLY A 168 7.58 0.27 24.53
C GLY A 168 9.02 0.67 24.22
N ILE A 169 9.22 1.93 23.84
CA ILE A 169 10.55 2.53 23.78
C ILE A 169 11.09 2.80 25.19
N VAL A 170 10.19 3.09 26.14
CA VAL A 170 10.44 3.20 27.57
C VAL A 170 9.36 2.41 28.29
N GLY A 171 9.75 1.34 29.01
CA GLY A 171 8.76 0.52 29.70
C GLY A 171 7.79 -0.19 28.74
N ALA A 172 6.48 -0.06 29.00
CA ALA A 172 5.42 -0.67 28.21
C ALA A 172 4.73 0.39 27.34
N GLY A 173 4.52 0.05 26.06
CA GLY A 173 3.71 0.82 25.13
C GLY A 173 2.46 0.05 24.69
N ARG A 174 1.84 0.48 23.59
CA ARG A 174 0.64 -0.16 23.06
C ARG A 174 0.82 -0.58 21.61
N HIS A 175 0.29 -1.76 21.28
CA HIS A 175 0.14 -2.28 19.93
C HIS A 175 -1.28 -2.02 19.41
N PHE A 176 -1.36 -1.54 18.18
CA PHE A 176 -2.59 -1.14 17.50
C PHE A 176 -2.79 -2.01 16.26
N GLU A 177 -4.04 -2.41 16.04
CA GLU A 177 -4.52 -2.96 14.77
C GLU A 177 -5.54 -2.00 14.13
N ARG A 178 -5.84 -2.22 12.84
CA ARG A 178 -6.84 -1.41 12.13
C ARG A 178 -8.18 -1.46 12.86
N GLY A 179 -8.78 -0.28 13.10
CA GLY A 179 -10.01 -0.12 13.86
C GLY A 179 -9.81 0.02 15.38
N GLN A 180 -8.58 -0.11 15.88
CA GLN A 180 -8.23 0.07 17.30
C GLN A 180 -7.51 1.38 17.55
N GLY A 181 -7.74 1.99 18.71
CA GLY A 181 -7.10 3.26 19.06
C GLY A 181 -7.17 3.61 20.54
N ILE A 182 -6.70 4.82 20.86
CA ILE A 182 -6.86 5.41 22.20
C ILE A 182 -7.57 6.75 22.03
N ASP A 183 -8.74 6.85 22.63
CA ASP A 183 -9.50 8.09 22.71
C ASP A 183 -9.03 8.87 23.94
N CYS A 184 -8.58 10.11 23.76
CA CYS A 184 -8.08 10.95 24.85
C CYS A 184 -9.10 11.98 25.35
N GLY A 185 -10.33 11.94 24.82
CA GLY A 185 -11.41 12.86 25.14
C GLY A 185 -11.61 13.96 24.08
N ASP A 186 -12.76 14.63 24.17
CA ASP A 186 -13.27 15.64 23.21
C ASP A 186 -13.47 17.04 23.81
N HIS A 187 -13.10 17.23 25.08
CA HIS A 187 -13.22 18.48 25.84
C HIS A 187 -11.91 18.88 26.55
N ILE A 188 -10.81 18.85 25.82
CA ILE A 188 -9.47 19.18 26.33
C ILE A 188 -9.29 20.71 26.21
N THR A 189 -9.09 21.39 27.34
CA THR A 189 -8.94 22.86 27.40
C THR A 189 -7.54 23.33 27.82
N ASN A 190 -6.68 22.39 28.17
CA ASN A 190 -5.33 22.62 28.69
C ASN A 190 -4.23 22.52 27.61
N PHE A 191 -4.58 22.24 26.36
CA PHE A 191 -3.60 22.21 25.27
C PHE A 191 -3.37 23.64 24.71
N PRO A 192 -2.30 23.85 23.91
CA PRO A 192 -2.05 25.12 23.25
C PRO A 192 -3.23 25.52 22.34
N PHE A 193 -3.58 26.80 22.29
CA PHE A 193 -4.69 27.31 21.48
C PHE A 193 -4.28 28.59 20.73
N SER A 194 -5.14 29.06 19.84
CA SER A 194 -4.87 30.20 18.95
C SER A 194 -3.58 30.01 18.16
N ASP A 195 -2.57 30.85 18.41
CA ASP A 195 -1.25 30.84 17.80
C ASP A 195 -0.13 30.49 18.82
N ASP A 196 -0.52 29.94 19.97
CA ASP A 196 0.41 29.59 21.05
C ASP A 196 1.50 28.63 20.54
N PRO A 197 2.75 28.78 21.02
CA PRO A 197 3.81 27.87 20.66
C PRO A 197 3.55 26.48 21.24
N PHE A 198 4.00 25.44 20.51
CA PHE A 198 3.85 24.07 21.00
C PHE A 198 4.92 23.12 20.50
N THR A 199 4.99 21.97 21.18
CA THR A 199 5.66 20.76 20.72
C THR A 199 4.73 19.57 20.92
N SER A 200 4.53 18.77 19.89
CA SER A 200 3.88 17.46 19.97
C SER A 200 4.88 16.39 19.55
N GLU A 201 5.13 15.42 20.41
CA GLU A 201 6.10 14.35 20.13
C GLU A 201 5.53 12.98 20.46
N ALA A 202 6.03 11.96 19.76
CA ALA A 202 5.68 10.57 19.95
C ALA A 202 6.82 9.67 19.50
N TRP A 203 6.93 8.50 20.12
CA TRP A 203 7.64 7.37 19.55
C TRP A 203 6.65 6.42 18.90
N PHE A 204 6.97 5.94 17.70
CA PHE A 204 6.10 5.02 16.98
C PHE A 204 6.91 4.01 16.17
N ARG A 205 6.34 2.83 15.97
CA ARG A 205 6.84 1.79 15.06
C ARG A 205 5.70 1.33 14.18
N ALA A 206 5.54 1.98 13.03
CA ALA A 206 4.40 1.75 12.15
C ALA A 206 4.60 0.50 11.28
N GLY A 207 3.61 -0.38 11.23
CA GLY A 207 3.58 -1.53 10.33
C GLY A 207 3.13 -1.20 8.91
N ILE A 208 2.39 -0.09 8.72
CA ILE A 208 1.84 0.33 7.43
C ILE A 208 2.01 1.84 7.17
N ALA A 209 1.92 2.23 5.90
CA ALA A 209 1.83 3.60 5.43
C ALA A 209 0.37 4.11 5.40
N GLY A 210 0.16 5.40 5.13
CA GLY A 210 -1.18 5.98 4.92
C GLY A 210 -2.03 6.11 6.19
N THR A 211 -1.42 6.47 7.31
CA THR A 211 -2.04 6.45 8.64
C THR A 211 -1.67 7.65 9.51
N THR A 212 -2.31 7.79 10.68
CA THR A 212 -2.09 8.88 11.65
C THR A 212 -1.58 8.32 12.97
N VAL A 213 -0.50 8.88 13.49
CA VAL A 213 0.10 8.47 14.78
C VAL A 213 -0.63 9.15 15.94
N PHE A 214 -0.73 10.48 15.87
CA PHE A 214 -1.30 11.31 16.93
C PHE A 214 -2.08 12.48 16.32
N TYR A 215 -3.27 12.72 16.86
CA TYR A 215 -4.17 13.80 16.48
C TYR A 215 -4.62 14.59 17.71
N TRP A 216 -4.65 15.92 17.60
CA TRP A 216 -5.38 16.80 18.52
C TRP A 216 -5.91 18.05 17.81
N GLY A 217 -7.07 18.53 18.22
CA GLY A 217 -7.73 19.70 17.61
C GLY A 217 -9.24 19.55 17.47
N ARG A 218 -9.88 20.54 16.83
CA ARG A 218 -11.29 20.50 16.46
C ARG A 218 -11.43 20.91 15.00
N TYR A 219 -12.13 20.09 14.23
CA TYR A 219 -12.28 20.30 12.80
C TYR A 219 -13.33 21.38 12.49
N ALA A 220 -12.93 22.44 11.79
CA ALA A 220 -13.85 23.36 11.13
C ALA A 220 -14.09 22.89 9.68
N THR A 221 -15.29 22.41 9.34
CA THR A 221 -15.59 22.08 7.94
C THR A 221 -15.48 23.33 7.06
N ARG A 222 -14.58 23.32 6.06
CA ARG A 222 -14.38 24.42 5.09
C ARG A 222 -15.63 24.80 4.27
N PHE A 223 -16.72 24.04 4.37
CA PHE A 223 -17.87 24.14 3.46
C PHE A 223 -19.22 24.44 4.12
N ASN A 224 -19.34 24.58 5.45
CA ASN A 224 -20.62 24.94 6.08
C ASN A 224 -20.54 25.81 7.37
N GLY A 225 -19.41 26.45 7.68
CA GLY A 225 -19.29 27.32 8.86
C GLY A 225 -18.33 28.50 8.66
N LYS A 226 -18.47 29.57 9.47
CA LYS A 226 -17.55 30.72 9.47
C LYS A 226 -16.14 30.23 9.78
N THR A 227 -15.12 30.87 9.20
CA THR A 227 -13.73 30.74 9.67
C THR A 227 -13.66 31.00 11.18
N GLY A 228 -13.37 29.99 12.00
CA GLY A 228 -13.32 30.13 13.46
C GLY A 228 -13.66 28.89 14.31
N ASP A 229 -14.16 27.80 13.73
CA ASP A 229 -14.63 26.63 14.52
C ASP A 229 -13.53 25.63 14.96
N GLY A 230 -12.26 25.93 14.67
CA GLY A 230 -11.10 25.14 15.12
C GLY A 230 -10.12 24.75 14.02
N ASN A 231 -8.85 24.60 14.41
CA ASN A 231 -7.79 23.98 13.62
C ASN A 231 -7.20 22.81 14.40
N GLU A 232 -6.46 21.97 13.69
CA GLU A 232 -5.94 20.71 14.22
C GLU A 232 -4.45 20.54 13.97
N VAL A 233 -3.88 19.58 14.68
CA VAL A 233 -2.50 19.12 14.55
C VAL A 233 -2.54 17.61 14.47
N SER A 234 -2.07 17.08 13.34
CA SER A 234 -2.00 15.64 13.09
C SER A 234 -0.58 15.25 12.68
N ILE A 235 0.00 14.21 13.27
CA ILE A 235 1.25 13.59 12.82
C ILE A 235 0.92 12.39 11.95
N ASN A 236 1.29 12.46 10.67
CA ASN A 236 0.82 11.56 9.63
C ASN A 236 1.97 10.81 8.97
N ILE A 237 1.71 9.54 8.64
CA ILE A 237 2.54 8.72 7.76
C ILE A 237 1.81 8.62 6.42
N GLY A 238 2.32 9.26 5.37
CA GLY A 238 1.74 9.18 4.02
C GLY A 238 1.93 7.81 3.37
N ALA A 239 1.26 7.59 2.24
CA ALA A 239 1.47 6.47 1.33
C ALA A 239 1.92 7.04 -0.04
N PRO A 240 3.09 6.66 -0.59
CA PRO A 240 4.15 5.88 0.05
C PRO A 240 4.67 6.53 1.34
N ALA A 241 5.36 5.73 2.15
CA ALA A 241 5.86 6.14 3.46
C ALA A 241 6.59 7.49 3.41
N SER A 242 5.98 8.48 4.02
CA SER A 242 6.48 9.85 4.20
C SER A 242 5.99 10.36 5.54
N LEU A 243 6.73 11.25 6.19
CA LEU A 243 6.31 11.80 7.49
C LEU A 243 5.96 13.27 7.32
N ASN A 244 4.84 13.69 7.88
CA ASN A 244 4.50 15.10 8.01
C ASN A 244 3.76 15.34 9.30
N TRP A 245 3.67 16.60 9.70
CA TRP A 245 2.55 17.03 10.51
C TRP A 245 1.76 18.07 9.74
N ALA A 246 0.44 18.02 9.88
CA ALA A 246 -0.49 18.84 9.12
C ALA A 246 -1.47 19.58 10.04
N SER A 247 -2.03 20.64 9.48
CA SER A 247 -3.15 21.40 10.02
C SER A 247 -4.08 21.78 8.86
N ASP A 248 -5.38 21.87 9.12
CA ASP A 248 -6.33 22.46 8.15
C ASP A 248 -6.20 23.99 8.05
N GLY A 249 -5.58 24.60 9.06
CA GLY A 249 -5.13 25.98 9.08
C GLY A 249 -3.82 26.17 8.28
N PRO A 250 -3.14 27.30 8.45
CA PRO A 250 -1.92 27.56 7.70
C PRO A 250 -0.75 26.65 8.11
N GLY A 251 -0.79 25.95 9.25
CA GLY A 251 0.31 25.15 9.78
C GLY A 251 0.63 23.83 9.07
N GLY A 252 1.75 23.23 9.46
CA GLY A 252 2.20 21.93 8.99
C GLY A 252 3.44 21.98 8.11
N VAL A 253 4.15 20.87 8.03
CA VAL A 253 5.37 20.68 7.23
C VAL A 253 5.61 19.21 6.92
N VAL A 254 6.18 18.94 5.75
CA VAL A 254 6.60 17.61 5.31
C VAL A 254 8.08 17.40 5.66
N SER A 255 8.41 16.23 6.21
CA SER A 255 9.77 15.80 6.48
C SER A 255 10.48 15.39 5.19
N ALA A 256 11.74 15.78 5.01
CA ALA A 256 12.61 15.23 3.97
C ALA A 256 13.07 13.80 4.27
N THR A 257 12.82 13.30 5.49
CA THR A 257 13.14 11.93 5.92
C THR A 257 11.85 11.14 6.08
N SER A 258 11.73 10.05 5.33
CA SER A 258 10.66 9.07 5.47
C SER A 258 10.92 8.13 6.65
N PRO A 259 9.86 7.69 7.37
CA PRO A 259 10.00 6.67 8.39
C PRO A 259 10.23 5.31 7.72
N ARG A 260 10.98 4.43 8.40
CA ARG A 260 11.09 3.03 8.00
C ARG A 260 10.00 2.24 8.73
N LEU A 261 9.12 1.60 7.97
CA LEU A 261 8.07 0.76 8.55
C LEU A 261 8.72 -0.42 9.29
N GLY A 262 8.16 -0.78 10.45
CA GLY A 262 8.70 -1.80 11.34
C GLY A 262 9.89 -1.36 12.21
N GLU A 263 10.34 -0.11 12.14
CA GLU A 263 11.39 0.45 13.01
C GLU A 263 10.85 1.55 13.93
N TRP A 264 11.36 1.63 15.16
CA TRP A 264 11.05 2.73 16.08
C TRP A 264 11.56 4.06 15.54
N THR A 265 10.67 5.04 15.47
CA THR A 265 10.95 6.40 15.02
C THR A 265 10.45 7.39 16.07
N HIS A 266 11.31 8.33 16.46
CA HIS A 266 10.91 9.48 17.24
C HIS A 266 10.50 10.62 16.30
N VAL A 267 9.34 11.21 16.52
CA VAL A 267 8.89 12.40 15.79
C VAL A 267 8.55 13.51 16.77
N ALA A 268 8.98 14.73 16.45
CA ALA A 268 8.54 15.93 17.14
C ALA A 268 8.09 17.00 16.13
N ALA A 269 6.90 17.53 16.32
CA ALA A 269 6.35 18.66 15.59
C ALA A 269 6.41 19.90 16.48
N THR A 270 7.00 21.00 15.99
CA THR A 270 7.00 22.28 16.73
C THR A 270 6.37 23.39 15.93
N TYR A 271 5.75 24.33 16.64
CA TYR A 271 5.21 25.56 16.07
C TYR A 271 5.53 26.75 16.98
N GLU A 272 6.00 27.85 16.41
CA GLU A 272 6.13 29.15 17.08
C GLU A 272 6.17 30.26 16.04
N LYS A 273 5.38 31.33 16.22
CA LYS A 273 5.42 32.56 15.39
C LYS A 273 5.37 32.27 13.88
N GLY A 274 4.45 31.41 13.45
CA GLY A 274 4.31 31.00 12.05
C GLY A 274 5.31 29.96 11.55
N ALA A 275 6.32 29.55 12.33
CA ALA A 275 7.32 28.57 11.91
C ALA A 275 6.90 27.15 12.31
N SER A 276 6.51 26.33 11.34
CA SER A 276 6.31 24.88 11.52
C SER A 276 7.63 24.13 11.28
N LYS A 277 8.01 23.26 12.21
CA LYS A 277 9.17 22.36 12.07
C LYS A 277 8.78 20.93 12.39
N ILE A 278 9.49 19.98 11.76
CA ILE A 278 9.39 18.56 12.08
C ILE A 278 10.78 17.99 12.26
N TYR A 279 10.92 17.18 13.30
CA TYR A 279 12.15 16.49 13.66
C TYR A 279 11.89 14.98 13.60
N VAL A 280 12.84 14.25 13.02
CA VAL A 280 12.83 12.79 12.97
C VAL A 280 14.10 12.30 13.63
N ASN A 281 13.98 11.43 14.64
CA ASN A 281 15.11 10.89 15.38
C ASN A 281 16.05 12.02 15.85
N GLY A 282 15.48 13.05 16.48
CA GLY A 282 16.22 14.18 17.05
C GLY A 282 16.72 15.21 16.05
N LYS A 283 16.63 14.96 14.74
CA LYS A 283 17.18 15.83 13.69
C LYS A 283 16.09 16.63 13.00
N LEU A 284 16.32 17.91 12.74
CA LEU A 284 15.40 18.75 11.96
C LEU A 284 15.38 18.28 10.50
N THR A 285 14.22 17.89 9.99
CA THR A 285 14.07 17.35 8.62
C THR A 285 13.08 18.13 7.76
N GLY A 286 12.36 19.08 8.33
CA GLY A 286 11.48 19.98 7.58
C GLY A 286 11.24 21.29 8.31
N THR A 287 11.15 22.37 7.56
CA THR A 287 10.77 23.70 8.06
C THR A 287 9.87 24.39 7.06
N ARG A 288 8.81 25.06 7.53
CA ARG A 288 7.94 25.89 6.71
C ARG A 288 7.51 27.12 7.49
N GLN A 289 7.66 28.29 6.87
CA GLN A 289 7.18 29.56 7.42
C GLN A 289 5.81 29.88 6.85
N HIS A 290 4.88 30.21 7.74
CA HIS A 290 3.51 30.55 7.41
C HIS A 290 3.21 32.02 7.71
N ARG A 291 2.29 32.60 6.94
CA ARG A 291 1.87 34.01 7.10
C ARG A 291 0.55 34.18 7.86
N GLY A 292 -0.24 33.12 8.00
CA GLY A 292 -1.51 33.12 8.73
C GLY A 292 -1.37 32.50 10.12
N ALA A 293 -2.26 32.87 11.04
CA ALA A 293 -2.33 32.32 12.38
C ALA A 293 -2.89 30.89 12.38
N MET A 294 -2.39 30.06 13.29
CA MET A 294 -2.85 28.68 13.51
C MET A 294 -4.30 28.60 13.99
N SER A 295 -4.84 29.63 14.66
CA SER A 295 -6.25 29.75 15.08
C SER A 295 -6.85 28.46 15.68
N ILE A 296 -6.10 27.73 16.51
CA ILE A 296 -6.60 26.55 17.21
C ILE A 296 -7.65 27.01 18.25
N VAL A 297 -8.77 26.31 18.39
CA VAL A 297 -9.77 26.66 19.41
C VAL A 297 -9.37 26.12 20.78
N ARG A 298 -9.92 26.70 21.84
CA ARG A 298 -9.57 26.30 23.22
C ARG A 298 -10.10 24.92 23.60
N ASP A 299 -11.30 24.57 23.15
CA ASP A 299 -11.94 23.29 23.44
C ASP A 299 -11.74 22.35 22.23
N ILE A 300 -10.99 21.27 22.43
CA ILE A 300 -10.53 20.35 21.37
C ILE A 300 -10.61 18.90 21.81
N GLY A 301 -10.53 17.97 20.86
CA GLY A 301 -10.35 16.54 21.13
C GLY A 301 -8.95 16.05 20.79
N ALA A 302 -8.61 14.84 21.24
CA ALA A 302 -7.36 14.16 20.89
C ALA A 302 -7.51 12.64 20.84
N CYS A 303 -6.71 11.98 20.01
CA CYS A 303 -6.65 10.52 19.95
C CYS A 303 -5.30 10.01 19.42
N LEU A 304 -5.00 8.74 19.70
CA LEU A 304 -3.85 8.02 19.15
C LEU A 304 -4.29 6.94 18.17
N GLY A 305 -3.49 6.74 17.13
CA GLY A 305 -3.69 5.71 16.11
C GLY A 305 -4.83 6.00 15.12
N GLY A 306 -5.37 7.22 15.14
CA GLY A 306 -6.48 7.63 14.28
C GLY A 306 -6.58 9.12 14.08
N MET A 307 -7.65 9.54 13.42
CA MET A 307 -7.98 10.93 13.16
C MET A 307 -9.44 11.23 13.54
N ARG A 308 -9.97 12.37 13.06
CA ARG A 308 -11.35 12.83 13.20
C ARG A 308 -12.37 11.68 13.15
N ASN A 309 -13.43 11.77 13.96
CA ASN A 309 -14.51 10.78 14.06
C ASN A 309 -14.05 9.36 14.42
N SER A 310 -12.91 9.20 15.10
CA SER A 310 -12.40 7.91 15.54
C SER A 310 -12.06 6.96 14.38
N ASP A 311 -11.57 7.52 13.26
CA ASP A 311 -11.06 6.74 12.12
C ASP A 311 -9.67 6.19 12.43
N TYR A 312 -9.65 5.05 13.12
CA TYR A 312 -8.44 4.38 13.59
C TYR A 312 -7.85 3.48 12.50
N ARG A 313 -6.76 3.95 11.88
CA ARG A 313 -6.07 3.24 10.78
C ARG A 313 -4.64 2.86 11.11
N TYR A 314 -4.14 3.21 12.29
CA TYR A 314 -2.77 2.90 12.67
C TYR A 314 -2.61 1.41 12.95
N VAL A 315 -1.49 0.86 12.48
CA VAL A 315 -1.09 -0.53 12.76
C VAL A 315 0.38 -0.48 13.20
N GLY A 316 0.68 -1.12 14.32
CA GLY A 316 2.01 -1.13 14.93
C GLY A 316 2.00 -0.53 16.34
N GLU A 317 3.14 -0.08 16.83
CA GLU A 317 3.29 0.35 18.22
C GLU A 317 3.43 1.88 18.37
N ILE A 318 2.92 2.42 19.47
CA ILE A 318 3.10 3.83 19.90
C ILE A 318 3.52 3.83 21.36
N ASP A 319 4.40 4.77 21.71
CA ASP A 319 4.85 5.04 23.08
C ASP A 319 5.26 6.50 23.28
N GLU A 320 5.38 6.94 24.53
CA GLU A 320 5.97 8.23 24.93
C GLU A 320 5.37 9.45 24.20
N VAL A 321 4.04 9.57 24.22
CA VAL A 321 3.33 10.70 23.57
C VAL A 321 3.26 11.90 24.51
N ARG A 322 3.69 13.07 24.02
CA ARG A 322 3.76 14.29 24.84
C ARG A 322 3.30 15.53 24.08
N VAL A 323 2.68 16.46 24.82
CA VAL A 323 2.36 17.80 24.34
C VAL A 323 2.92 18.84 25.30
N SER A 324 3.62 19.84 24.75
CA SER A 324 4.13 21.00 25.47
C SER A 324 3.55 22.31 24.92
N ARG A 325 3.29 23.29 25.78
CA ARG A 325 2.89 24.68 25.48
C ARG A 325 4.07 25.60 25.12
N VAL A 326 5.17 24.99 24.69
CA VAL A 326 6.39 25.67 24.26
C VAL A 326 6.94 24.97 23.03
N ALA A 327 7.57 25.71 22.13
CA ALA A 327 8.38 25.14 21.06
C ALA A 327 9.73 24.71 21.65
N ARG A 328 9.93 23.40 21.84
CA ARG A 328 11.19 22.84 22.35
C ARG A 328 12.30 23.10 21.34
N SER A 329 13.50 23.40 21.86
CA SER A 329 14.67 23.65 21.02
C SER A 329 15.14 22.39 20.32
N ALA A 330 15.93 22.55 19.24
CA ALA A 330 16.54 21.42 18.55
C ALA A 330 17.42 20.58 19.50
N ASP A 331 18.17 21.23 20.39
CA ASP A 331 19.01 20.55 21.38
C ASP A 331 18.18 19.74 22.39
N TRP A 332 17.01 20.25 22.81
CA TRP A 332 16.09 19.50 23.67
C TRP A 332 15.59 18.23 23.00
N ILE A 333 15.11 18.37 21.76
CA ILE A 333 14.52 17.27 20.98
C ILE A 333 15.61 16.23 20.64
N SER A 334 16.82 16.67 20.32
CA SER A 334 17.98 15.81 20.09
C SER A 334 18.34 15.03 21.35
N LEU A 335 18.44 15.70 22.50
CA LEU A 335 18.78 15.02 23.76
C LEU A 335 17.68 14.05 24.21
N HIS A 336 16.41 14.43 24.05
CA HIS A 336 15.28 13.54 24.34
C HIS A 336 15.36 12.27 23.50
N HIS A 337 15.61 12.40 22.19
CA HIS A 337 15.84 11.24 21.33
C HIS A 337 17.00 10.37 21.81
N GLU A 338 18.19 10.97 22.01
CA GLU A 338 19.40 10.25 22.41
C GLU A 338 19.26 9.54 23.76
N ASN A 339 18.46 10.09 24.68
CA ASN A 339 18.24 9.53 26.00
C ASN A 339 17.20 8.39 25.99
N CYS A 340 16.16 8.51 25.17
CA CYS A 340 15.07 7.55 25.11
C CYS A 340 15.36 6.36 24.19
N LYS A 341 16.16 6.54 23.14
CA LYS A 341 16.43 5.46 22.17
C LYS A 341 17.07 4.22 22.84
N PRO A 342 16.87 3.02 22.27
CA PRO A 342 17.71 1.87 22.59
C PRO A 342 19.18 2.23 22.38
N LEU A 343 20.05 1.69 23.24
CA LEU A 343 21.49 1.98 23.20
C LEU A 343 21.81 3.48 23.39
N GLN A 344 21.08 4.15 24.29
CA GLN A 344 21.26 5.56 24.63
C GLN A 344 22.70 5.93 24.99
N THR A 345 23.08 7.17 24.69
CA THR A 345 24.45 7.70 24.80
C THR A 345 24.62 8.73 25.93
N VAL A 346 23.54 9.07 26.62
CA VAL A 346 23.43 10.26 27.48
C VAL A 346 23.93 10.04 28.90
N ILE A 347 23.68 8.87 29.49
CA ILE A 347 24.08 8.56 30.87
C ILE A 347 24.70 7.16 30.93
N GLY A 348 25.68 6.92 31.79
CA GLY A 348 26.32 5.60 31.94
C GLY A 348 25.87 4.81 33.17
N PRO A 349 26.57 3.70 33.49
CA PRO A 349 26.31 2.90 34.69
C PRO A 349 26.73 3.65 35.95
N VAL A 350 26.33 3.14 37.13
CA VAL A 350 26.96 3.56 38.38
C VAL A 350 28.46 3.28 38.31
N ILE A 351 29.27 4.33 38.52
CA ILE A 351 30.73 4.24 38.41
C ILE A 351 31.25 3.24 39.45
N ARG A 352 31.97 2.22 38.98
CA ARG A 352 32.67 1.26 39.83
C ARG A 352 34.01 1.83 40.29
N THR A 353 34.40 1.56 41.52
CA THR A 353 35.74 1.91 42.04
C THR A 353 36.82 1.06 41.36
N GLY A 354 37.96 1.66 41.03
CA GLY A 354 39.10 1.00 40.39
C GLY A 354 39.62 1.79 39.19
N GLU A 355 40.72 1.31 38.59
CA GLU A 355 41.34 1.87 37.37
C GLU A 355 41.60 0.76 36.32
N ASP A 356 40.97 -0.41 36.47
CA ASP A 356 41.24 -1.56 35.63
C ASP A 356 40.51 -1.47 34.29
N PHE A 357 41.24 -1.69 33.19
CA PHE A 357 40.69 -1.74 31.84
C PHE A 357 41.17 -2.97 31.08
N GLY A 358 40.23 -3.79 30.58
CA GLY A 358 40.57 -4.96 29.78
C GLY A 358 39.35 -5.70 29.24
N VAL A 359 39.58 -6.55 28.23
CA VAL A 359 38.54 -7.40 27.61
C VAL A 359 39.09 -8.81 27.44
N SER A 360 38.24 -9.82 27.62
CA SER A 360 38.55 -11.22 27.37
C SER A 360 37.36 -11.94 26.72
N PRO A 361 37.58 -12.85 25.75
CA PRO A 361 38.85 -13.12 25.06
C PRO A 361 39.31 -11.93 24.18
N SER A 362 40.60 -11.92 23.79
CA SER A 362 41.19 -10.85 22.95
C SER A 362 40.98 -11.06 21.45
N ALA A 363 40.49 -12.23 21.04
CA ALA A 363 40.03 -12.53 19.68
C ALA A 363 38.97 -13.65 19.76
N ILE A 364 38.07 -13.71 18.77
CA ILE A 364 37.00 -14.71 18.70
C ILE A 364 36.97 -15.35 17.32
N GLN A 365 36.77 -16.67 17.30
CA GLN A 365 36.36 -17.42 16.11
C GLN A 365 35.08 -18.17 16.45
N ILE A 366 34.00 -17.87 15.74
CA ILE A 366 32.66 -18.43 15.98
C ILE A 366 32.09 -18.93 14.67
N ARG A 367 31.40 -20.06 14.70
CA ARG A 367 30.59 -20.51 13.56
C ARG A 367 29.32 -19.67 13.50
N GLU A 368 28.82 -19.40 12.30
CA GLU A 368 27.50 -18.80 12.15
C GLU A 368 26.41 -19.63 12.86
N GLY A 369 25.37 -18.95 13.35
CA GLY A 369 24.33 -19.54 14.20
C GLY A 369 24.74 -19.75 15.67
N ALA A 370 26.03 -19.71 15.99
CA ALA A 370 26.51 -19.73 17.38
C ALA A 370 26.58 -18.32 18.00
N ALA A 371 27.07 -18.22 19.23
CA ALA A 371 27.36 -16.95 19.88
C ALA A 371 28.63 -17.06 20.74
N ALA A 372 29.31 -15.95 20.95
CA ALA A 372 30.42 -15.86 21.90
C ALA A 372 30.25 -14.64 22.79
N THR A 373 30.62 -14.80 24.06
CA THR A 373 30.53 -13.77 25.08
C THR A 373 31.90 -13.15 25.34
N LEU A 374 31.96 -11.83 25.25
CA LEU A 374 33.09 -10.98 25.62
C LEU A 374 32.81 -10.36 26.99
N THR A 375 33.78 -10.45 27.89
CA THR A 375 33.68 -9.85 29.23
C THR A 375 34.71 -8.73 29.36
N ALA A 376 34.28 -7.59 29.88
CA ALA A 376 35.09 -6.41 30.06
C ALA A 376 35.26 -6.02 31.54
N ARG A 377 36.39 -5.38 31.83
CA ARG A 377 36.72 -4.67 33.07
C ARG A 377 36.98 -3.20 32.73
N ALA A 378 36.40 -2.29 33.51
CA ALA A 378 36.44 -0.85 33.28
C ALA A 378 36.09 -0.08 34.58
N GLY A 379 36.84 -0.30 35.66
CA GLY A 379 36.67 0.47 36.92
C GLY A 379 37.02 1.94 36.70
N GLY A 380 36.16 2.86 37.15
CA GLY A 380 36.29 4.30 36.95
C GLY A 380 35.64 4.86 35.68
N ALA A 381 35.16 4.00 34.78
CA ALA A 381 34.53 4.43 33.53
C ALA A 381 33.13 5.03 33.78
N VAL A 382 32.85 6.15 33.10
CA VAL A 382 31.58 6.88 33.19
C VAL A 382 30.58 6.48 32.11
N LYS A 383 31.03 5.79 31.05
CA LYS A 383 30.20 5.30 29.94
C LYS A 383 30.90 4.16 29.23
N LEU A 384 30.13 3.14 28.81
CA LEU A 384 30.67 1.97 28.11
C LEU A 384 29.97 1.76 26.77
N TYR A 385 30.74 1.38 25.75
CA TYR A 385 30.25 1.03 24.42
C TYR A 385 30.86 -0.28 23.96
N TRP A 386 30.01 -1.14 23.41
CA TRP A 386 30.40 -2.19 22.49
C TRP A 386 30.00 -1.75 21.10
N THR A 387 30.97 -1.66 20.20
CA THR A 387 30.72 -1.38 18.78
C THR A 387 31.14 -2.55 17.92
N VAL A 388 30.45 -2.72 16.80
CA VAL A 388 30.79 -3.70 15.77
C VAL A 388 31.14 -2.93 14.51
N GLU A 389 32.36 -3.12 14.02
CA GLU A 389 32.80 -2.63 12.72
C GLU A 389 32.76 -3.76 11.70
N LYS A 390 31.93 -3.60 10.68
CA LYS A 390 31.85 -4.47 9.51
C LYS A 390 31.97 -3.60 8.27
N GLU A 391 32.87 -3.97 7.36
CA GLU A 391 33.06 -3.28 6.06
C GLU A 391 33.30 -1.76 6.19
N GLY A 392 34.03 -1.34 7.23
CA GLY A 392 34.35 0.07 7.50
C GLY A 392 33.22 0.88 8.12
N VAL A 393 32.07 0.28 8.41
CA VAL A 393 30.95 0.91 9.12
C VAL A 393 30.93 0.40 10.56
N GLU A 394 31.06 1.33 11.51
CA GLU A 394 30.99 1.05 12.95
C GLU A 394 29.58 1.34 13.49
N THR A 395 28.96 0.37 14.14
CA THR A 395 27.64 0.49 14.77
C THR A 395 27.73 0.18 16.27
N VAL A 396 26.91 0.86 17.08
CA VAL A 396 26.80 0.54 18.52
C VAL A 396 25.95 -0.72 18.67
N ALA A 397 26.48 -1.72 19.37
CA ALA A 397 25.83 -3.01 19.60
C ALA A 397 25.32 -3.16 21.04
N ALA A 398 26.02 -2.57 22.02
CA ALA A 398 25.56 -2.50 23.40
C ALA A 398 26.14 -1.26 24.10
N VAL A 399 25.45 -0.76 25.11
CA VAL A 399 25.93 0.32 25.98
C VAL A 399 25.80 -0.08 27.44
N ASP A 400 26.73 0.38 28.27
CA ASP A 400 26.69 0.21 29.73
C ASP A 400 26.66 -1.26 30.18
N ARG A 401 27.29 -2.14 29.38
CA ARG A 401 27.42 -3.57 29.62
C ARG A 401 28.87 -3.95 29.88
N PHE A 402 29.10 -4.73 30.93
CA PHE A 402 30.39 -5.37 31.20
C PHE A 402 30.53 -6.74 30.51
N SER A 403 29.47 -7.23 29.88
CA SER A 403 29.46 -8.44 29.07
C SER A 403 28.68 -8.20 27.79
N PHE A 404 29.21 -8.65 26.66
CA PHE A 404 28.55 -8.57 25.36
C PHE A 404 28.60 -9.92 24.68
N THR A 405 27.42 -10.50 24.46
CA THR A 405 27.29 -11.72 23.66
C THR A 405 27.06 -11.31 22.22
N LEU A 406 28.06 -11.58 21.37
CA LEU A 406 27.97 -11.41 19.94
C LEU A 406 27.29 -12.63 19.32
N PRO A 407 26.06 -12.52 18.77
CA PRO A 407 25.49 -13.56 17.95
C PRO A 407 26.22 -13.59 16.60
N ALA A 408 26.63 -14.78 16.16
CA ALA A 408 27.14 -14.98 14.82
C ALA A 408 25.96 -15.09 13.83
N THR A 409 25.60 -13.99 13.19
CA THR A 409 24.56 -13.99 12.16
C THR A 409 24.98 -14.83 10.94
N ARG A 410 24.02 -15.17 10.07
CA ARG A 410 24.33 -15.79 8.78
C ARG A 410 25.32 -14.93 7.99
N VAL A 411 26.29 -15.57 7.35
CA VAL A 411 27.34 -14.91 6.54
C VAL A 411 27.53 -15.64 5.21
N ILE A 412 28.08 -14.94 4.22
CA ILE A 412 28.51 -15.52 2.94
C ILE A 412 30.04 -15.57 2.97
N GLY A 413 30.62 -16.76 3.06
CA GLY A 413 32.04 -16.94 3.35
C GLY A 413 32.46 -16.51 4.76
N ASP A 414 33.65 -16.94 5.16
CA ASP A 414 34.28 -16.50 6.41
C ASP A 414 34.36 -14.97 6.46
N THR A 415 33.61 -14.37 7.36
CA THR A 415 33.50 -12.93 7.51
C THR A 415 34.34 -12.48 8.69
N ARG A 416 35.24 -11.52 8.43
CA ARG A 416 36.02 -10.87 9.49
C ARG A 416 35.35 -9.55 9.85
N LEU A 417 35.15 -9.35 11.14
CA LEU A 417 34.68 -8.09 11.71
C LEU A 417 35.51 -7.75 12.95
N LYS A 418 35.34 -6.52 13.43
CA LYS A 418 35.99 -6.07 14.66
C LYS A 418 34.92 -5.70 15.66
N VAL A 419 34.98 -6.28 16.84
CA VAL A 419 34.25 -5.75 18.00
C VAL A 419 35.18 -4.77 18.69
N ARG A 420 34.71 -3.60 19.10
CA ARG A 420 35.46 -2.72 20.00
C ARG A 420 34.72 -2.52 21.29
N PHE A 421 35.46 -2.59 22.38
CA PHE A 421 35.01 -2.12 23.68
C PHE A 421 35.64 -0.75 23.92
N LYS A 422 34.80 0.28 24.09
CA LYS A 422 35.22 1.65 24.42
C LYS A 422 34.72 1.99 25.81
N ALA A 423 35.61 2.41 26.69
CA ALA A 423 35.29 2.91 28.02
C ALA A 423 35.68 4.39 28.11
N VAL A 424 34.74 5.24 28.47
CA VAL A 424 34.95 6.67 28.65
C VAL A 424 35.37 6.92 30.09
N PHE A 425 36.58 7.44 30.30
CA PHE A 425 37.12 7.85 31.58
C PHE A 425 37.17 9.38 31.69
N PRO A 426 37.31 9.96 32.89
CA PRO A 426 37.57 11.38 33.10
C PRO A 426 38.70 11.93 32.20
N GLU A 427 39.77 11.15 32.02
CA GLU A 427 41.01 11.52 31.32
C GLU A 427 40.96 11.28 29.81
N GLY A 428 39.98 10.51 29.31
CA GLY A 428 39.83 10.20 27.89
C GLY A 428 39.14 8.86 27.63
N VAL A 429 39.04 8.47 26.35
CA VAL A 429 38.43 7.20 25.94
C VAL A 429 39.51 6.15 25.76
N GLN A 430 39.38 5.01 26.46
CA GLN A 430 40.20 3.83 26.21
C GLN A 430 39.43 2.84 25.33
N THR A 431 40.11 2.24 24.35
CA THR A 431 39.50 1.31 23.39
C THR A 431 40.30 0.02 23.31
N ARG A 432 39.62 -1.13 23.32
CA ARG A 432 40.17 -2.43 22.91
C ARG A 432 39.45 -2.92 21.66
N GLU A 433 40.23 -3.30 20.66
CA GLU A 433 39.74 -3.96 19.47
C GLU A 433 39.90 -5.48 19.62
N ILE A 434 38.85 -6.21 19.30
CA ILE A 434 38.75 -7.66 19.36
C ILE A 434 38.47 -8.14 17.94
N PRO A 435 39.45 -8.75 17.26
CA PRO A 435 39.22 -9.39 15.97
C PRO A 435 38.23 -10.54 16.11
N VAL A 436 37.23 -10.58 15.25
CA VAL A 436 36.26 -11.68 15.18
C VAL A 436 36.25 -12.27 13.78
N THR A 437 36.33 -13.60 13.70
CA THR A 437 36.05 -14.35 12.48
C THR A 437 34.75 -15.13 12.69
N ILE A 438 33.72 -14.77 11.92
CA ILE A 438 32.51 -15.59 11.78
C ILE A 438 32.75 -16.55 10.63
N GLN A 439 32.72 -17.85 10.92
CA GLN A 439 32.91 -18.89 9.91
C GLN A 439 31.58 -19.30 9.31
N GLU A 440 31.53 -19.35 7.98
CA GLU A 440 30.39 -19.96 7.28
C GLU A 440 30.39 -21.47 7.56
N ASP A 441 29.23 -22.03 7.89
CA ASP A 441 29.02 -23.46 8.16
C ASP A 441 27.78 -24.02 7.43
N ILE A 442 26.83 -23.14 7.10
CA ILE A 442 25.60 -23.40 6.36
C ILE A 442 25.75 -22.78 4.96
N PRO A 443 25.93 -23.59 3.90
CA PRO A 443 26.04 -23.05 2.54
C PRO A 443 24.72 -22.42 2.08
N GLU A 444 24.76 -21.52 1.11
CA GLU A 444 23.55 -21.01 0.46
C GLU A 444 22.93 -22.04 -0.51
N PRO A 445 21.60 -22.03 -0.73
CA PRO A 445 20.97 -22.97 -1.65
C PRO A 445 21.47 -22.80 -3.08
N VAL A 446 22.05 -23.83 -3.69
CA VAL A 446 22.45 -23.79 -5.10
C VAL A 446 21.27 -24.25 -5.94
N VAL A 447 20.45 -23.30 -6.36
CA VAL A 447 19.19 -23.55 -7.08
C VAL A 447 19.35 -23.43 -8.59
N THR A 448 18.75 -24.37 -9.31
CA THR A 448 18.40 -24.26 -10.73
C THR A 448 16.90 -24.52 -10.91
N LEU A 449 16.34 -24.14 -12.05
CA LEU A 449 14.93 -24.43 -12.38
C LEU A 449 14.85 -25.49 -13.47
N GLN A 450 14.09 -26.53 -13.20
CA GLN A 450 13.71 -27.54 -14.18
C GLN A 450 12.32 -27.20 -14.73
N ALA A 451 12.27 -26.88 -16.02
CA ALA A 451 11.04 -26.66 -16.77
C ALA A 451 11.26 -27.02 -18.25
N PRO A 452 10.22 -27.42 -18.98
CA PRO A 452 10.29 -27.50 -20.44
C PRO A 452 10.64 -26.14 -21.06
N ALA A 453 11.49 -26.13 -22.09
CA ALA A 453 11.86 -24.90 -22.82
C ALA A 453 10.71 -24.33 -23.66
N GLN A 454 9.71 -25.16 -23.96
CA GLN A 454 8.54 -24.82 -24.76
C GLN A 454 7.27 -25.23 -24.02
N TRP A 455 6.21 -24.43 -24.20
CA TRP A 455 4.89 -24.70 -23.64
C TRP A 455 3.79 -24.27 -24.61
N ASP A 456 2.73 -25.07 -24.73
CA ASP A 456 1.56 -24.73 -25.54
C ASP A 456 0.63 -23.69 -24.88
N GLY A 457 0.88 -23.33 -23.62
CA GLY A 457 0.07 -22.38 -22.87
C GLY A 457 -1.29 -22.93 -22.41
N ARG A 458 -1.56 -24.23 -22.53
CA ARG A 458 -2.85 -24.87 -22.26
C ARG A 458 -2.75 -26.08 -21.35
N GLU A 459 -1.82 -26.99 -21.62
CA GLU A 459 -1.57 -28.10 -20.71
C GLU A 459 -0.96 -27.58 -19.42
N THR A 460 -1.43 -28.05 -18.27
CA THR A 460 -0.81 -27.65 -17.00
C THR A 460 0.61 -28.17 -16.95
N MET A 461 1.56 -27.31 -16.58
CA MET A 461 2.96 -27.70 -16.39
C MET A 461 3.51 -27.18 -15.07
N GLU A 462 4.57 -27.83 -14.61
CA GLU A 462 5.23 -27.48 -13.35
C GLU A 462 6.66 -27.00 -13.62
N VAL A 463 7.07 -25.98 -12.88
CA VAL A 463 8.45 -25.53 -12.78
C VAL A 463 8.96 -25.94 -11.41
N LEU A 464 9.98 -26.81 -11.40
CA LEU A 464 10.53 -27.39 -10.19
C LEU A 464 11.87 -26.72 -9.84
N PRO A 465 12.07 -26.28 -8.58
CA PRO A 465 13.36 -25.87 -8.09
C PRO A 465 14.21 -27.11 -7.79
N VAL A 466 15.44 -27.15 -8.32
CA VAL A 466 16.43 -28.19 -8.03
C VAL A 466 17.53 -27.57 -7.20
N ILE A 467 17.60 -27.96 -5.92
CA ILE A 467 18.64 -27.50 -5.00
C ILE A 467 19.72 -28.57 -4.93
N SER A 468 20.84 -28.35 -5.64
CA SER A 468 21.87 -29.38 -5.82
C SER A 468 22.62 -29.72 -4.51
N ASN A 469 22.67 -28.80 -3.55
CA ASN A 469 23.33 -28.98 -2.25
C ASN A 469 22.37 -29.25 -1.07
N ILE A 470 21.15 -29.73 -1.32
CA ILE A 470 20.14 -29.95 -0.26
C ILE A 470 20.59 -30.90 0.85
N ALA A 471 21.46 -31.88 0.55
CA ALA A 471 22.02 -32.79 1.55
C ALA A 471 22.94 -32.06 2.54
N ALA A 472 23.74 -31.10 2.06
CA ALA A 472 24.59 -30.27 2.92
C ALA A 472 23.75 -29.35 3.82
N LEU A 473 22.65 -28.80 3.28
CA LEU A 473 21.70 -28.01 4.05
C LEU A 473 21.02 -28.82 5.17
N ARG A 474 20.59 -30.06 4.88
CA ARG A 474 19.99 -30.96 5.87
C ARG A 474 20.96 -31.33 7.00
N ALA A 475 22.25 -31.48 6.70
CA ALA A 475 23.27 -31.79 7.69
C ALA A 475 23.54 -30.64 8.69
N ARG A 476 22.87 -29.50 8.51
CA ARG A 476 22.95 -28.31 9.37
C ARG A 476 21.57 -27.79 9.79
N ASP A 477 20.53 -28.63 9.71
CA ASP A 477 19.13 -28.26 10.01
C ASP A 477 18.61 -27.04 9.22
N ALA A 478 19.22 -26.73 8.06
CA ALA A 478 18.93 -25.56 7.23
C ALA A 478 18.18 -25.91 5.93
N ALA A 479 17.45 -27.04 5.93
CA ALA A 479 16.70 -27.50 4.75
C ALA A 479 15.37 -26.77 4.53
N GLY A 480 14.90 -26.02 5.53
CA GLY A 480 13.73 -25.15 5.40
C GLY A 480 14.03 -24.02 4.43
N THR A 481 13.55 -24.15 3.19
CA THR A 481 13.74 -23.13 2.17
C THR A 481 12.43 -22.41 1.90
N ARG A 482 12.49 -21.08 1.86
CA ARG A 482 11.40 -20.23 1.41
C ARG A 482 11.62 -19.95 -0.07
N ILE A 483 10.60 -20.23 -0.87
CA ILE A 483 10.63 -19.98 -2.31
C ILE A 483 9.59 -18.91 -2.65
N THR A 484 10.03 -17.83 -3.29
CA THR A 484 9.16 -16.80 -3.84
C THR A 484 9.23 -16.86 -5.36
N TRP A 485 8.06 -16.98 -6.02
CA TRP A 485 7.95 -17.13 -7.47
C TRP A 485 7.50 -15.83 -8.13
N SER A 486 7.96 -15.60 -9.37
CA SER A 486 7.41 -14.56 -10.26
C SER A 486 7.46 -15.02 -11.71
N VAL A 487 6.47 -14.58 -12.49
CA VAL A 487 6.39 -14.81 -13.94
C VAL A 487 6.41 -13.46 -14.64
N LEU A 488 7.37 -13.25 -15.54
CA LEU A 488 7.60 -12.00 -16.23
C LEU A 488 7.45 -12.19 -17.75
N GLY A 489 7.05 -11.12 -18.44
CA GLY A 489 7.02 -11.06 -19.90
C GLY A 489 5.74 -11.59 -20.57
N GLY A 490 4.77 -12.08 -19.79
CA GLY A 490 3.45 -12.48 -20.31
C GLY A 490 2.45 -12.76 -19.19
N ALA A 491 1.16 -12.60 -19.47
CA ALA A 491 0.08 -12.92 -18.55
C ALA A 491 -0.15 -14.44 -18.48
N VAL A 492 0.19 -15.04 -17.35
CA VAL A 492 0.09 -16.48 -17.11
C VAL A 492 -0.72 -16.73 -15.84
N ILE A 493 -1.76 -17.55 -15.97
CA ILE A 493 -2.51 -18.08 -14.84
C ILE A 493 -1.65 -19.16 -14.17
N HIS A 494 -1.30 -18.95 -12.91
CA HIS A 494 -0.40 -19.83 -12.17
C HIS A 494 -0.82 -19.98 -10.71
N GLU A 495 -0.23 -20.98 -10.05
CA GLU A 495 -0.38 -21.23 -8.62
C GLU A 495 0.99 -21.51 -8.02
N SER A 496 1.36 -20.73 -7.01
CA SER A 496 2.60 -20.94 -6.25
C SER A 496 2.36 -21.96 -5.15
N LYS A 497 3.15 -23.04 -5.13
CA LYS A 497 3.19 -24.02 -4.06
C LYS A 497 4.54 -23.93 -3.33
N PRO A 498 4.65 -24.46 -2.10
CA PRO A 498 5.91 -24.42 -1.35
C PRO A 498 7.12 -25.05 -2.09
N ASP A 499 6.88 -26.04 -2.94
CA ASP A 499 7.91 -26.84 -3.61
C ASP A 499 7.95 -26.68 -5.14
N ARG A 500 7.01 -25.94 -5.75
CA ARG A 500 6.90 -25.78 -7.22
C ARG A 500 6.05 -24.59 -7.62
N LEU A 501 6.19 -24.17 -8.88
CA LEU A 501 5.24 -23.28 -9.55
C LEU A 501 4.41 -24.08 -10.55
N VAL A 502 3.09 -23.99 -10.45
CA VAL A 502 2.17 -24.63 -11.41
C VAL A 502 1.68 -23.58 -12.40
N LEU A 503 2.10 -23.68 -13.67
CA LEU A 503 1.59 -22.86 -14.76
C LEU A 503 0.35 -23.55 -15.34
N LYS A 504 -0.81 -22.91 -15.22
CA LYS A 504 -2.10 -23.50 -15.63
C LYS A 504 -2.48 -23.12 -17.04
N ARG A 505 -2.25 -21.86 -17.42
CA ARG A 505 -2.65 -21.34 -18.73
C ARG A 505 -1.93 -20.03 -19.07
N SER A 506 -1.43 -19.89 -20.28
CA SER A 506 -0.95 -18.60 -20.80
C SER A 506 -2.05 -17.84 -21.53
N GLN A 507 -2.00 -16.52 -21.49
CA GLN A 507 -2.78 -15.63 -22.37
C GLN A 507 -1.88 -14.89 -23.38
N TYR A 508 -0.64 -15.35 -23.50
CA TYR A 508 0.45 -14.76 -24.27
C TYR A 508 1.23 -15.81 -25.05
N THR A 509 1.54 -15.49 -26.30
CA THR A 509 2.50 -16.19 -27.14
C THR A 509 3.79 -15.41 -27.19
N GLY A 510 4.88 -16.03 -26.77
CA GLY A 510 6.17 -15.38 -26.66
C GLY A 510 6.99 -15.91 -25.49
N PRO A 511 8.17 -15.32 -25.26
CA PRO A 511 9.03 -15.72 -24.17
C PRO A 511 8.49 -15.21 -22.82
N ILE A 512 8.30 -16.12 -21.87
CA ILE A 512 8.13 -15.78 -20.45
C ILE A 512 9.40 -16.11 -19.67
N THR A 513 9.65 -15.40 -18.58
CA THR A 513 10.71 -15.71 -17.63
C THR A 513 10.09 -16.09 -16.31
N VAL A 514 10.38 -17.31 -15.84
CA VAL A 514 10.03 -17.75 -14.49
C VAL A 514 11.25 -17.54 -13.60
N ARG A 515 11.05 -16.85 -12.48
CA ARG A 515 12.08 -16.59 -11.47
C ARG A 515 11.67 -17.19 -10.14
N ALA A 516 12.58 -17.92 -9.51
CA ALA A 516 12.49 -18.36 -8.12
C ALA A 516 13.58 -17.68 -7.30
N SER A 517 13.19 -17.04 -6.19
CA SER A 517 14.09 -16.61 -5.12
C SER A 517 14.01 -17.63 -4.00
N VAL A 518 15.14 -18.27 -3.67
CA VAL A 518 15.22 -19.33 -2.66
C VAL A 518 16.10 -18.86 -1.51
N GLY A 519 15.53 -18.79 -0.30
CA GLY A 519 16.24 -18.41 0.92
C GLY A 519 16.18 -19.50 1.98
N ASN A 520 17.25 -19.64 2.77
CA ASN A 520 17.31 -20.49 3.97
C ASN A 520 17.63 -19.68 5.25
N GLY A 521 17.42 -18.36 5.21
CA GLY A 521 17.82 -17.42 6.27
C GLY A 521 19.18 -16.74 6.03
N GLY A 522 19.97 -17.21 5.05
CA GLY A 522 21.13 -16.50 4.49
C GLY A 522 20.76 -15.63 3.29
N ALA A 523 21.68 -15.44 2.35
CA ALA A 523 21.43 -14.71 1.12
C ALA A 523 20.50 -15.49 0.18
N GLU A 524 19.47 -14.84 -0.34
CA GLU A 524 18.59 -15.48 -1.32
C GLU A 524 19.35 -15.77 -2.60
N THR A 525 19.23 -17.00 -3.09
CA THR A 525 19.75 -17.40 -4.39
C THR A 525 18.61 -17.35 -5.41
N VAL A 526 18.93 -16.81 -6.59
CA VAL A 526 17.95 -16.62 -7.65
C VAL A 526 18.25 -17.56 -8.80
N ALA A 527 17.24 -18.33 -9.21
CA ALA A 527 17.27 -19.03 -10.48
C ALA A 527 16.18 -18.50 -11.40
N THR A 528 16.51 -18.41 -12.68
CA THR A 528 15.58 -18.05 -13.74
C THR A 528 15.60 -19.10 -14.83
N THR A 529 14.44 -19.38 -15.41
CA THR A 529 14.33 -20.14 -16.66
C THR A 529 13.42 -19.41 -17.63
N ARG A 530 13.73 -19.51 -18.92
CA ARG A 530 12.96 -18.91 -20.00
C ARG A 530 12.14 -20.01 -20.67
N ILE A 531 10.84 -19.77 -20.82
CA ILE A 531 9.92 -20.70 -21.46
C ILE A 531 9.35 -19.99 -22.68
N GLN A 532 9.47 -20.60 -23.86
CA GLN A 532 8.84 -20.11 -25.07
C GLN A 532 7.41 -20.63 -25.13
N VAL A 533 6.43 -19.74 -24.97
CA VAL A 533 5.02 -20.10 -25.07
C VAL A 533 4.56 -19.97 -26.52
N THR A 534 3.82 -20.96 -27.00
CA THR A 534 3.15 -20.94 -28.32
C THR A 534 1.70 -21.36 -28.14
N GLU A 535 0.80 -20.39 -28.04
CA GLU A 535 -0.62 -20.70 -27.89
C GLU A 535 -1.19 -21.34 -29.17
N PRO A 536 -2.21 -22.21 -29.06
CA PRO A 536 -2.94 -22.66 -30.23
C PRO A 536 -3.60 -21.47 -30.93
N ALA A 537 -3.67 -21.51 -32.26
CA ALA A 537 -4.29 -20.44 -33.05
C ALA A 537 -5.76 -20.18 -32.67
N LYS A 538 -6.46 -21.19 -32.13
CA LYS A 538 -7.82 -21.08 -31.58
C LYS A 538 -7.96 -21.98 -30.36
N ASP A 539 -8.64 -21.48 -29.33
CA ASP A 539 -9.06 -22.30 -28.20
C ASP A 539 -10.22 -23.23 -28.58
N PRO A 540 -10.22 -24.49 -28.12
CA PRO A 540 -11.42 -25.31 -28.12
C PRO A 540 -12.55 -24.62 -27.36
N TRP A 541 -13.76 -24.63 -27.94
CA TRP A 541 -14.93 -24.08 -27.28
C TRP A 541 -15.33 -24.95 -26.08
N VAL A 542 -15.31 -24.37 -24.88
CA VAL A 542 -15.75 -25.05 -23.66
C VAL A 542 -17.27 -25.04 -23.63
N ARG A 543 -17.90 -26.21 -23.65
CA ARG A 543 -19.37 -26.34 -23.57
C ARG A 543 -19.84 -26.25 -22.13
N ARG A 544 -20.89 -25.47 -21.91
CA ARG A 544 -21.62 -25.48 -20.63
C ARG A 544 -22.40 -26.80 -20.50
N ILE A 545 -22.40 -27.38 -19.31
CA ILE A 545 -23.29 -28.50 -18.97
C ILE A 545 -24.63 -27.92 -18.51
N PRO A 546 -25.76 -28.27 -19.16
CA PRO A 546 -27.07 -27.80 -18.73
C PRO A 546 -27.51 -28.46 -17.42
N GLY A 547 -28.34 -27.75 -16.65
CA GLY A 547 -28.94 -28.29 -15.43
C GLY A 547 -29.96 -29.40 -15.71
N ARG A 548 -30.18 -30.29 -14.74
CA ARG A 548 -31.14 -31.41 -14.84
C ARG A 548 -32.58 -30.95 -15.10
N GLU A 549 -32.96 -29.78 -14.58
CA GLU A 549 -34.29 -29.19 -14.75
C GLU A 549 -34.23 -27.83 -15.48
N GLU A 550 -33.22 -27.67 -16.32
CA GLU A 550 -33.02 -26.44 -17.05
C GLU A 550 -34.09 -26.24 -18.13
N ARG A 551 -34.91 -25.20 -17.97
CA ARG A 551 -35.91 -24.76 -18.98
C ARG A 551 -35.66 -23.33 -19.43
N PRO A 552 -36.06 -22.95 -20.65
CA PRO A 552 -36.04 -21.56 -21.09
C PRO A 552 -36.98 -20.72 -20.21
N VAL A 553 -36.70 -19.42 -20.13
CA VAL A 553 -37.64 -18.43 -19.57
C VAL A 553 -37.89 -17.33 -20.60
N SER A 554 -39.03 -16.63 -20.48
CA SER A 554 -39.36 -15.56 -21.42
C SER A 554 -38.28 -14.48 -21.45
N ASN A 555 -38.06 -13.88 -22.62
CA ASN A 555 -37.01 -12.88 -22.89
C ASN A 555 -35.55 -13.40 -22.84
N GLN A 556 -35.33 -14.71 -22.67
CA GLN A 556 -33.99 -15.25 -22.52
C GLN A 556 -33.13 -15.09 -23.79
N PHE A 557 -31.87 -14.72 -23.55
CA PHE A 557 -30.83 -14.66 -24.56
C PHE A 557 -29.99 -15.95 -24.56
N TYR A 558 -29.67 -16.43 -25.76
CA TYR A 558 -28.73 -17.54 -25.98
C TYR A 558 -27.49 -17.03 -26.70
N ALA A 559 -26.32 -17.19 -26.08
CA ALA A 559 -25.07 -16.89 -26.75
C ALA A 559 -24.79 -17.95 -27.83
N ARG A 560 -24.42 -17.49 -29.03
CA ARG A 560 -23.97 -18.37 -30.12
C ARG A 560 -22.59 -18.94 -29.80
N ASP A 561 -22.34 -20.18 -30.20
CA ASP A 561 -21.08 -20.91 -29.98
C ASP A 561 -20.10 -20.80 -31.16
N ASP A 562 -19.10 -21.68 -31.20
CA ASP A 562 -18.13 -21.80 -32.30
C ASP A 562 -18.74 -22.37 -33.59
N LYS A 563 -19.90 -23.01 -33.52
CA LYS A 563 -20.71 -23.44 -34.66
C LYS A 563 -21.68 -22.36 -35.14
N ASN A 564 -21.58 -21.15 -34.58
CA ASN A 564 -22.45 -20.03 -34.89
C ASN A 564 -23.93 -20.30 -34.56
N GLN A 565 -24.21 -21.04 -33.48
CA GLN A 565 -25.56 -21.36 -33.02
C GLN A 565 -25.68 -21.25 -31.50
N GLY A 566 -26.84 -20.81 -31.00
CA GLY A 566 -27.20 -20.98 -29.60
C GLY A 566 -27.74 -22.37 -29.35
N THR A 567 -27.66 -22.88 -28.13
CA THR A 567 -28.27 -24.17 -27.76
C THR A 567 -29.33 -23.96 -26.70
N LEU A 568 -30.59 -24.19 -27.06
CA LEU A 568 -31.72 -24.21 -26.14
C LEU A 568 -31.82 -25.58 -25.49
N HIS A 569 -31.89 -25.61 -24.16
CA HIS A 569 -32.15 -26.81 -23.37
C HIS A 569 -33.54 -26.72 -22.73
N TYR A 570 -34.27 -27.82 -22.81
CA TYR A 570 -35.55 -27.99 -22.14
C TYR A 570 -35.55 -29.36 -21.43
N ASN A 571 -35.12 -29.33 -20.17
CA ASN A 571 -34.93 -30.50 -19.33
C ASN A 571 -35.90 -30.48 -18.15
N GLY A 572 -36.25 -31.66 -17.65
CA GLY A 572 -37.08 -31.74 -16.46
C GLY A 572 -37.36 -33.16 -16.01
N VAL A 573 -38.03 -33.26 -14.87
CA VAL A 573 -38.60 -34.49 -14.35
C VAL A 573 -40.11 -34.31 -14.27
N MET A 574 -40.87 -35.28 -14.80
CA MET A 574 -42.33 -35.24 -14.74
C MET A 574 -42.81 -35.63 -13.34
N THR A 575 -43.83 -34.94 -12.83
CA THR A 575 -44.50 -35.31 -11.58
C THR A 575 -45.20 -36.67 -11.69
N GLU A 576 -45.89 -36.89 -12.81
CA GLU A 576 -46.62 -38.12 -13.12
C GLU A 576 -46.12 -38.71 -14.44
N ALA A 577 -46.28 -40.03 -14.61
CA ALA A 577 -45.93 -40.72 -15.85
C ALA A 577 -46.67 -40.10 -17.05
N ALA A 578 -46.02 -40.11 -18.21
CA ALA A 578 -46.61 -39.69 -19.48
C ALA A 578 -46.21 -40.68 -20.58
N ASP A 579 -47.09 -40.87 -21.56
CA ASP A 579 -46.82 -41.74 -22.71
C ASP A 579 -45.68 -41.16 -23.56
N SER A 580 -45.73 -39.84 -23.75
CA SER A 580 -44.66 -39.07 -24.39
C SER A 580 -44.71 -37.60 -23.99
N VAL A 581 -43.61 -36.90 -24.24
CA VAL A 581 -43.48 -35.45 -24.15
C VAL A 581 -42.98 -34.94 -25.50
N THR A 582 -43.48 -33.78 -25.93
CA THR A 582 -43.13 -33.16 -27.21
C THR A 582 -42.67 -31.73 -26.99
N LEU A 583 -41.53 -31.36 -27.58
CA LEU A 583 -41.08 -29.97 -27.62
C LEU A 583 -41.17 -29.46 -29.06
N ARG A 584 -41.85 -28.33 -29.26
CA ARG A 584 -41.93 -27.61 -30.53
C ARG A 584 -41.16 -26.31 -30.42
N LEU A 585 -40.33 -26.01 -31.42
CA LEU A 585 -39.65 -24.73 -31.59
C LEU A 585 -40.32 -23.97 -32.73
N LEU A 586 -40.71 -22.74 -32.44
CA LEU A 586 -41.25 -21.81 -33.41
C LEU A 586 -40.26 -20.67 -33.62
N ALA A 587 -40.10 -20.21 -34.85
CA ALA A 587 -39.36 -19.02 -35.23
C ALA A 587 -40.33 -18.04 -35.88
N ASP A 588 -40.45 -16.84 -35.33
CA ASP A 588 -41.42 -15.81 -35.74
C ASP A 588 -42.85 -16.36 -35.87
N GLY A 589 -43.23 -17.18 -34.89
CA GLY A 589 -44.55 -17.83 -34.82
C GLY A 589 -44.74 -19.02 -35.76
N LYS A 590 -43.74 -19.41 -36.55
CA LYS A 590 -43.81 -20.58 -37.45
C LYS A 590 -43.05 -21.76 -36.87
N LEU A 591 -43.67 -22.94 -36.84
CA LEU A 591 -43.00 -24.17 -36.42
C LEU A 591 -41.78 -24.46 -37.31
N VAL A 592 -40.60 -24.60 -36.69
CA VAL A 592 -39.34 -24.89 -37.38
C VAL A 592 -38.70 -26.21 -36.96
N GLN A 593 -39.02 -26.70 -35.76
CA GLN A 593 -38.53 -28.00 -35.28
C GLN A 593 -39.52 -28.59 -34.26
N SER A 594 -39.65 -29.90 -34.24
CA SER A 594 -40.43 -30.64 -33.24
C SER A 594 -39.73 -31.95 -32.94
N ASP A 595 -39.72 -32.37 -31.67
CA ASP A 595 -39.21 -33.68 -31.24
C ASP A 595 -40.13 -34.25 -30.16
N THR A 596 -40.38 -35.57 -30.22
CA THR A 596 -41.26 -36.29 -29.30
C THR A 596 -40.48 -37.44 -28.69
N ARG A 597 -40.51 -37.55 -27.36
CA ARG A 597 -39.76 -38.56 -26.61
C ARG A 597 -40.62 -39.21 -25.55
N LYS A 598 -40.35 -40.47 -25.26
CA LYS A 598 -40.84 -41.12 -24.05
C LYS A 598 -39.98 -40.67 -22.87
N PRO A 599 -40.56 -40.20 -21.74
CA PRO A 599 -39.79 -39.96 -20.52
C PRO A 599 -39.04 -41.21 -20.07
N GLU A 600 -37.88 -41.02 -19.46
CA GLU A 600 -37.06 -42.08 -18.89
C GLU A 600 -37.76 -42.79 -17.71
N ALA A 601 -37.18 -43.89 -17.23
CA ALA A 601 -37.75 -44.65 -16.10
C ALA A 601 -37.88 -43.81 -14.81
N ASP A 602 -36.99 -42.84 -14.59
CA ASP A 602 -37.06 -41.88 -13.49
C ASP A 602 -37.98 -40.67 -13.79
N LYS A 603 -38.75 -40.75 -14.89
CA LYS A 603 -39.63 -39.71 -15.43
C LYS A 603 -38.91 -38.47 -15.97
N SER A 604 -37.59 -38.52 -16.13
CA SER A 604 -36.83 -37.41 -16.71
C SER A 604 -36.99 -37.32 -18.23
N TYR A 605 -36.77 -36.12 -18.76
CA TYR A 605 -36.68 -35.86 -20.19
C TYR A 605 -35.68 -34.73 -20.44
N ALA A 606 -35.08 -34.74 -21.62
CA ALA A 606 -34.14 -33.72 -22.07
C ALA A 606 -34.29 -33.48 -23.57
N PHE A 607 -34.44 -32.21 -23.93
CA PHE A 607 -34.44 -31.73 -25.30
C PHE A 607 -33.33 -30.71 -25.50
N SER A 608 -32.79 -30.67 -26.72
CA SER A 608 -31.79 -29.70 -27.12
C SER A 608 -32.05 -29.25 -28.55
N PHE A 609 -32.33 -27.97 -28.76
CA PHE A 609 -32.55 -27.40 -30.09
C PHE A 609 -31.54 -26.30 -30.43
N PRO A 610 -30.95 -26.31 -31.64
CA PRO A 610 -30.08 -25.24 -32.09
C PRO A 610 -30.89 -24.00 -32.46
N LEU A 611 -30.44 -22.82 -32.02
CA LEU A 611 -30.98 -21.52 -32.39
C LEU A 611 -30.01 -20.82 -33.34
N LYS A 612 -30.50 -20.37 -34.50
CA LYS A 612 -29.67 -19.57 -35.41
C LYS A 612 -29.61 -18.13 -34.88
N PRO A 613 -28.44 -17.48 -34.90
CA PRO A 613 -28.36 -16.05 -34.62
C PRO A 613 -29.04 -15.28 -35.75
N GLY A 614 -29.74 -14.21 -35.38
CA GLY A 614 -30.50 -13.40 -36.31
C GLY A 614 -31.59 -12.62 -35.59
N LEU A 615 -32.19 -11.63 -36.25
CA LEU A 615 -33.38 -10.93 -35.75
C LEU A 615 -34.61 -11.83 -35.88
N ILE A 616 -34.59 -12.95 -35.16
CA ILE A 616 -35.60 -14.01 -35.13
C ILE A 616 -36.12 -14.11 -33.70
N ARG A 617 -37.44 -14.06 -33.52
CA ARG A 617 -38.05 -14.33 -32.21
C ARG A 617 -38.43 -15.80 -32.12
N TYR A 618 -37.73 -16.53 -31.26
CA TYR A 618 -38.06 -17.92 -30.99
C TYR A 618 -39.08 -18.05 -29.87
N SER A 619 -39.90 -19.09 -29.94
CA SER A 619 -40.71 -19.59 -28.82
C SER A 619 -40.69 -21.11 -28.80
N VAL A 620 -40.98 -21.69 -27.64
CA VAL A 620 -41.17 -23.13 -27.49
C VAL A 620 -42.53 -23.45 -26.90
N GLU A 621 -43.12 -24.55 -27.36
CA GLU A 621 -44.30 -25.16 -26.76
C GLU A 621 -43.92 -26.56 -26.28
N PHE A 622 -44.14 -26.82 -25.00
CA PHE A 622 -43.94 -28.13 -24.41
C PHE A 622 -45.29 -28.80 -24.20
N ALA A 623 -45.50 -29.97 -24.79
CA ALA A 623 -46.73 -30.73 -24.70
C ALA A 623 -46.51 -32.10 -24.04
N ILE A 624 -47.51 -32.55 -23.28
CA ILE A 624 -47.51 -33.82 -22.57
C ILE A 624 -48.65 -34.67 -23.13
N THR A 625 -48.37 -35.93 -23.46
CA THR A 625 -49.36 -36.90 -23.91
C THR A 625 -49.60 -37.97 -22.84
N ARG A 626 -50.85 -38.16 -22.43
CA ARG A 626 -51.29 -39.18 -21.45
C ARG A 626 -52.60 -39.81 -21.89
N ASN A 627 -52.65 -41.14 -21.88
CA ASN A 627 -53.81 -41.94 -22.30
C ASN A 627 -54.34 -41.51 -23.68
N GLY A 628 -53.45 -41.16 -24.61
CA GLY A 628 -53.80 -40.67 -25.94
C GLY A 628 -54.24 -39.20 -26.05
N ALA A 629 -54.42 -38.47 -24.94
CA ALA A 629 -54.73 -37.04 -24.94
C ALA A 629 -53.45 -36.20 -24.83
N THR A 630 -53.29 -35.17 -25.68
CA THR A 630 -52.13 -34.25 -25.68
C THR A 630 -52.54 -32.87 -25.16
N VAL A 631 -51.78 -32.32 -24.21
CA VAL A 631 -51.99 -30.97 -23.65
C VAL A 631 -50.69 -30.17 -23.74
N VAL A 632 -50.76 -28.92 -24.18
CA VAL A 632 -49.63 -27.97 -24.08
C VAL A 632 -49.50 -27.54 -22.62
N ALA A 633 -48.41 -27.95 -21.98
CA ALA A 633 -48.16 -27.76 -20.57
C ALA A 633 -47.34 -26.50 -20.26
N ASP A 634 -46.55 -26.01 -21.23
CA ASP A 634 -45.78 -24.77 -21.09
C ASP A 634 -45.59 -24.10 -22.44
N THR A 635 -45.49 -22.78 -22.44
CA THR A 635 -45.16 -21.97 -23.61
C THR A 635 -44.24 -20.83 -23.19
N VAL A 636 -43.04 -20.79 -23.76
CA VAL A 636 -42.02 -19.78 -23.44
C VAL A 636 -41.66 -19.03 -24.71
N GLY A 637 -41.73 -17.71 -24.69
CA GLY A 637 -41.58 -16.87 -25.87
C GLY A 637 -40.53 -15.77 -25.76
N ASN A 638 -40.34 -15.06 -26.88
CA ASN A 638 -39.38 -13.96 -27.02
C ASN A 638 -37.93 -14.37 -26.71
N LEU A 639 -37.54 -15.55 -27.18
CA LEU A 639 -36.18 -16.07 -27.06
C LEU A 639 -35.34 -15.56 -28.23
N VAL A 640 -34.11 -15.14 -27.97
CA VAL A 640 -33.20 -14.59 -29.00
C VAL A 640 -31.82 -15.22 -28.91
N CYS A 641 -31.09 -15.26 -30.02
CA CYS A 641 -29.75 -15.86 -30.09
C CYS A 641 -28.74 -14.90 -30.73
N GLY A 642 -27.58 -14.69 -30.09
CA GLY A 642 -26.57 -13.76 -30.62
C GLY A 642 -25.27 -13.69 -29.82
N ASP A 643 -24.64 -12.51 -29.78
CA ASP A 643 -23.34 -12.29 -29.11
C ASP A 643 -23.45 -11.69 -27.71
N ALA A 644 -22.65 -12.20 -26.76
CA ALA A 644 -22.63 -11.73 -25.38
C ALA A 644 -21.26 -11.16 -24.98
N TYR A 645 -21.27 -9.99 -24.31
CA TYR A 645 -20.09 -9.27 -23.85
C TYR A 645 -20.23 -8.79 -22.41
N ILE A 646 -19.10 -8.54 -21.76
CA ILE A 646 -19.03 -7.89 -20.44
C ILE A 646 -18.51 -6.46 -20.60
N ILE A 647 -19.10 -5.53 -19.87
CA ILE A 647 -18.48 -4.22 -19.58
C ILE A 647 -18.11 -4.22 -18.09
N GLN A 648 -16.87 -3.88 -17.75
CA GLN A 648 -16.42 -3.73 -16.37
C GLN A 648 -15.44 -2.56 -16.23
N GLY A 649 -15.25 -2.09 -15.01
CA GLY A 649 -14.37 -0.97 -14.69
C GLY A 649 -15.05 0.01 -13.73
N GLN A 650 -14.81 1.30 -13.90
CA GLN A 650 -15.42 2.33 -13.05
C GLN A 650 -16.48 3.17 -13.76
N SER A 651 -16.68 4.41 -13.34
CA SER A 651 -17.78 5.28 -13.77
C SER A 651 -17.83 5.53 -15.28
N ASN A 652 -16.70 5.60 -15.97
CA ASN A 652 -16.68 5.73 -17.43
C ASN A 652 -17.01 4.41 -18.16
N ALA A 653 -16.85 3.25 -17.52
CA ALA A 653 -17.38 1.97 -18.02
C ALA A 653 -18.89 1.84 -17.70
N GLU A 654 -19.32 2.29 -16.53
CA GLU A 654 -20.74 2.35 -16.13
C GLU A 654 -21.54 3.30 -17.05
N ALA A 655 -20.93 4.44 -17.39
CA ALA A 655 -21.36 5.39 -18.42
C ALA A 655 -22.79 5.90 -18.27
N THR A 656 -23.15 6.29 -17.04
CA THR A 656 -24.46 6.84 -16.70
C THR A 656 -24.55 8.36 -16.90
N GLY A 657 -23.52 9.04 -17.41
CA GLY A 657 -23.51 10.49 -17.72
C GLY A 657 -22.90 11.40 -16.65
N PRO A 658 -22.79 12.73 -16.88
CA PRO A 658 -22.22 13.66 -15.92
C PRO A 658 -23.17 13.83 -14.72
N ASN A 659 -22.69 13.54 -13.51
CA ASN A 659 -23.44 13.60 -12.23
C ASN A 659 -24.60 12.59 -12.07
N ASN A 660 -24.37 11.30 -12.34
CA ASN A 660 -25.32 10.23 -12.05
C ASN A 660 -26.64 10.24 -12.87
N GLY A 661 -26.62 10.73 -14.11
CA GLY A 661 -27.70 10.50 -15.07
C GLY A 661 -28.00 11.67 -16.04
N PRO A 662 -28.03 11.48 -17.37
CA PRO A 662 -28.95 12.26 -18.20
C PRO A 662 -30.40 11.85 -17.85
N THR A 663 -31.39 12.51 -18.47
CA THR A 663 -32.81 12.14 -18.31
C THR A 663 -33.04 10.65 -18.58
N VAL A 664 -33.98 10.04 -17.84
CA VAL A 664 -34.40 8.63 -18.01
C VAL A 664 -34.59 8.34 -19.49
N ASP A 665 -34.15 7.16 -19.89
CA ASP A 665 -34.58 6.56 -21.15
C ASP A 665 -36.12 6.58 -21.27
N ALA A 666 -36.64 6.74 -22.48
CA ALA A 666 -38.07 6.62 -22.71
C ALA A 666 -38.57 5.24 -22.24
N GLU A 667 -39.86 5.14 -21.87
CA GLU A 667 -40.46 3.86 -21.45
C GLU A 667 -40.41 2.79 -22.56
N THR A 668 -40.30 3.22 -23.82
CA THR A 668 -40.07 2.32 -24.96
C THR A 668 -38.62 1.86 -25.03
N PRO A 669 -38.34 0.55 -25.13
CA PRO A 669 -36.98 0.04 -25.22
C PRO A 669 -36.28 0.55 -26.48
N PHE A 670 -35.00 0.92 -26.37
CA PHE A 670 -34.17 1.34 -27.50
C PHE A 670 -34.10 0.28 -28.61
N SER A 671 -34.11 -1.00 -28.22
CA SER A 671 -34.10 -2.13 -29.14
C SER A 671 -34.61 -3.39 -28.45
N ASP A 672 -35.47 -4.13 -29.14
CA ASP A 672 -35.92 -5.46 -28.71
C ASP A 672 -34.85 -6.56 -28.88
N TRP A 673 -33.71 -6.21 -29.48
CA TRP A 673 -32.63 -7.15 -29.82
C TRP A 673 -31.40 -6.97 -28.95
N ILE A 674 -31.46 -6.05 -27.97
CA ILE A 674 -30.39 -5.83 -27.01
C ILE A 674 -30.87 -6.28 -25.64
N ARG A 675 -30.18 -7.26 -25.04
CA ARG A 675 -30.58 -7.88 -23.77
C ARG A 675 -29.58 -7.61 -22.66
N SER A 676 -30.08 -7.58 -21.43
CA SER A 676 -29.28 -7.68 -20.22
C SER A 676 -30.03 -8.51 -19.17
N TYR A 677 -29.39 -8.74 -18.03
CA TYR A 677 -29.92 -9.62 -16.99
C TYR A 677 -29.74 -9.01 -15.60
N GLY A 678 -30.82 -8.95 -14.82
CA GLY A 678 -30.82 -8.49 -13.43
C GLY A 678 -30.33 -7.05 -13.26
N ASN A 679 -29.84 -6.74 -12.05
CA ASN A 679 -29.45 -5.40 -11.63
C ASN A 679 -27.91 -5.24 -11.63
N GLN A 680 -27.39 -4.33 -12.46
CA GLN A 680 -25.95 -4.05 -12.56
C GLN A 680 -25.32 -3.50 -11.29
N TYR A 681 -26.05 -2.69 -10.53
CA TYR A 681 -25.51 -2.07 -9.33
C TYR A 681 -25.52 -3.01 -8.13
N SER A 682 -26.66 -3.65 -7.83
CA SER A 682 -26.78 -4.51 -6.64
C SER A 682 -26.36 -5.96 -6.86
N GLY A 683 -26.23 -6.41 -8.12
CA GLY A 683 -26.03 -7.82 -8.43
C GLY A 683 -27.30 -8.67 -8.33
N GLU A 684 -28.45 -8.07 -7.99
CA GLU A 684 -29.71 -8.80 -7.85
C GLU A 684 -30.13 -9.46 -9.17
N ILE A 685 -30.61 -10.69 -9.05
CA ILE A 685 -31.11 -11.50 -10.18
C ILE A 685 -32.63 -11.44 -10.32
N ARG A 686 -33.32 -10.75 -9.39
CA ARG A 686 -34.77 -10.54 -9.45
C ARG A 686 -35.11 -9.78 -10.75
N GLN A 687 -36.27 -10.09 -11.33
CA GLN A 687 -36.71 -9.66 -12.68
C GLN A 687 -35.97 -10.31 -13.87
N GLY A 688 -34.78 -10.91 -13.67
CA GLY A 688 -34.12 -11.75 -14.67
C GLY A 688 -33.86 -11.04 -16.01
N TRP A 689 -34.33 -11.62 -17.11
CA TRP A 689 -34.09 -11.13 -18.47
C TRP A 689 -34.96 -9.92 -18.84
N GLY A 690 -34.33 -8.89 -19.41
CA GLY A 690 -35.01 -7.70 -19.91
C GLY A 690 -34.36 -7.14 -21.18
N ASN A 691 -35.08 -6.22 -21.84
CA ASN A 691 -34.45 -5.32 -22.81
C ASN A 691 -33.42 -4.46 -22.07
N ALA A 692 -32.24 -4.31 -22.65
CA ALA A 692 -31.22 -3.46 -22.07
C ALA A 692 -31.66 -2.00 -22.09
N VAL A 693 -31.25 -1.25 -21.07
CA VAL A 693 -31.42 0.21 -21.01
C VAL A 693 -30.06 0.88 -20.92
N ARG A 694 -29.96 2.09 -21.43
CA ARG A 694 -28.75 2.90 -21.33
C ARG A 694 -28.50 3.27 -19.87
N THR A 695 -29.51 3.85 -19.20
CA THR A 695 -29.38 4.30 -17.81
C THR A 695 -30.74 4.44 -17.11
N ARG A 696 -30.72 4.29 -15.78
CA ARG A 696 -31.83 4.53 -14.84
C ARG A 696 -31.43 5.67 -13.88
N ILE A 697 -32.41 6.36 -13.29
CA ILE A 697 -32.11 7.46 -12.34
C ILE A 697 -31.45 6.89 -11.08
N TRP A 698 -30.31 7.46 -10.72
CA TRP A 698 -29.64 7.17 -9.46
C TRP A 698 -30.54 7.40 -8.24
N GLY A 699 -30.54 6.45 -7.31
CA GLY A 699 -31.34 6.51 -6.08
C GLY A 699 -32.79 6.03 -6.23
N ARG A 700 -33.26 5.70 -7.45
CA ARG A 700 -34.54 5.00 -7.62
C ARG A 700 -34.39 3.48 -7.36
N PRO A 701 -35.46 2.78 -6.95
CA PRO A 701 -35.42 1.33 -6.72
C PRO A 701 -35.03 0.49 -7.94
N ASP A 702 -35.24 1.01 -9.15
CA ASP A 702 -34.91 0.35 -10.42
C ASP A 702 -33.52 0.72 -10.95
N TYR A 703 -32.71 1.49 -10.20
CA TYR A 703 -31.35 1.82 -10.61
C TYR A 703 -30.52 0.55 -10.87
N GLY A 704 -29.84 0.51 -12.01
CA GLY A 704 -29.05 -0.65 -12.44
C GLY A 704 -29.84 -1.76 -13.14
N GLN A 705 -31.17 -1.75 -13.12
CA GLN A 705 -31.97 -2.82 -13.75
C GLN A 705 -31.78 -2.87 -15.27
N CYS A 706 -31.20 -3.98 -15.76
CA CYS A 706 -30.81 -4.21 -17.15
C CYS A 706 -29.98 -3.07 -17.78
N GLN A 707 -29.25 -2.32 -16.95
CA GLN A 707 -28.46 -1.15 -17.36
C GLN A 707 -27.13 -1.57 -18.00
N ILE A 708 -26.79 -0.95 -19.14
CA ILE A 708 -25.55 -1.23 -19.87
C ILE A 708 -24.68 0.00 -20.17
N GLY A 709 -25.15 1.22 -19.87
CA GLY A 709 -24.39 2.46 -20.06
C GLY A 709 -24.53 3.10 -21.45
N ALA A 710 -24.16 4.38 -21.56
CA ALA A 710 -24.25 5.20 -22.77
C ALA A 710 -23.51 4.59 -23.98
N TRP A 711 -22.20 4.39 -23.85
CA TRP A 711 -21.41 3.88 -24.96
C TRP A 711 -21.70 2.38 -25.24
N GLY A 712 -22.04 1.60 -24.21
CA GLY A 712 -22.47 0.21 -24.36
C GLY A 712 -23.74 0.09 -25.21
N MET A 713 -24.73 0.97 -24.98
CA MET A 713 -25.96 1.01 -25.77
C MET A 713 -25.71 1.43 -27.22
N VAL A 714 -24.88 2.45 -27.45
CA VAL A 714 -24.53 2.90 -28.81
C VAL A 714 -23.81 1.78 -29.59
N MET A 715 -22.84 1.13 -28.97
CA MET A 715 -22.11 0.02 -29.59
C MET A 715 -23.04 -1.14 -29.93
N ALA A 716 -23.87 -1.59 -28.97
CA ALA A 716 -24.81 -2.69 -29.20
C ALA A 716 -25.82 -2.37 -30.31
N THR A 717 -26.31 -1.13 -30.37
CA THR A 717 -27.22 -0.66 -31.43
C THR A 717 -26.56 -0.74 -32.79
N ASN A 718 -25.31 -0.27 -32.92
CA ASN A 718 -24.57 -0.32 -34.18
C ASN A 718 -24.32 -1.76 -34.64
N LEU A 719 -23.93 -2.65 -33.72
CA LEU A 719 -23.71 -4.07 -34.02
C LEU A 719 -25.00 -4.76 -34.49
N VAL A 720 -26.12 -4.56 -33.78
CA VAL A 720 -27.43 -5.11 -34.18
C VAL A 720 -27.85 -4.58 -35.55
N ALA A 721 -27.71 -3.27 -35.79
CA ALA A 721 -28.11 -2.65 -37.05
C ALA A 721 -27.30 -3.19 -38.23
N LYS A 722 -25.98 -3.34 -38.06
CA LYS A 722 -25.06 -3.76 -39.11
C LYS A 722 -25.10 -5.27 -39.38
N TYR A 723 -25.06 -6.09 -38.33
CA TYR A 723 -24.93 -7.54 -38.46
C TYR A 723 -26.24 -8.30 -38.36
N ARG A 724 -27.33 -7.63 -37.97
CA ARG A 724 -28.65 -8.25 -37.81
C ARG A 724 -28.64 -9.41 -36.82
N ILE A 725 -27.76 -9.34 -35.81
CA ILE A 725 -27.59 -10.33 -34.75
C ILE A 725 -27.90 -9.65 -33.40
N PRO A 726 -28.75 -10.26 -32.54
CA PRO A 726 -28.98 -9.80 -31.18
C PRO A 726 -27.70 -9.67 -30.36
N VAL A 727 -27.65 -8.70 -29.45
CA VAL A 727 -26.49 -8.47 -28.57
C VAL A 727 -26.93 -8.52 -27.12
N CYS A 728 -26.14 -9.17 -26.26
CA CYS A 728 -26.28 -9.12 -24.82
C CYS A 728 -25.06 -8.46 -24.20
N ILE A 729 -25.29 -7.49 -23.31
CA ILE A 729 -24.22 -6.87 -22.52
C ILE A 729 -24.58 -7.00 -21.04
N LEU A 730 -23.65 -7.55 -20.26
CA LEU A 730 -23.69 -7.49 -18.80
C LEU A 730 -22.66 -6.49 -18.33
N ASN A 731 -23.14 -5.32 -17.91
CA ASN A 731 -22.29 -4.31 -17.28
C ASN A 731 -22.16 -4.62 -15.79
N GLY A 732 -20.93 -4.70 -15.28
CA GLY A 732 -20.58 -4.88 -13.88
C GLY A 732 -19.65 -3.78 -13.36
N ALA A 733 -19.55 -2.65 -14.08
CA ALA A 733 -18.76 -1.51 -13.67
C ALA A 733 -19.37 -0.81 -12.45
N VAL A 734 -18.53 -0.16 -11.64
CA VAL A 734 -18.95 0.57 -10.43
C VAL A 734 -18.14 1.85 -10.29
N GLY A 735 -18.81 3.01 -10.29
CA GLY A 735 -18.17 4.33 -10.14
C GLY A 735 -17.23 4.46 -8.92
N GLY A 736 -16.13 5.21 -9.10
CA GLY A 736 -15.19 5.56 -8.04
C GLY A 736 -14.32 4.40 -7.51
N THR A 737 -14.22 3.30 -8.25
CA THR A 737 -13.51 2.09 -7.78
C THR A 737 -12.09 1.98 -8.33
N ARG A 738 -11.20 1.41 -7.52
CA ARG A 738 -9.84 1.02 -7.88
C ARG A 738 -9.78 -0.43 -8.34
N ILE A 739 -8.76 -0.79 -9.10
CA ILE A 739 -8.59 -2.16 -9.62
C ILE A 739 -8.50 -3.25 -8.53
N ASP A 740 -7.95 -2.96 -7.35
CA ASP A 740 -7.88 -3.92 -6.22
C ASP A 740 -9.27 -4.30 -5.69
N GLN A 741 -10.28 -3.45 -5.90
CA GLN A 741 -11.67 -3.71 -5.49
C GLN A 741 -12.45 -4.58 -6.50
N HIS A 742 -11.90 -4.78 -7.70
CA HIS A 742 -12.48 -5.64 -8.75
C HIS A 742 -12.03 -7.09 -8.65
N GLN A 743 -11.09 -7.39 -7.75
CA GLN A 743 -10.51 -8.72 -7.61
C GLN A 743 -11.56 -9.75 -7.23
N ARG A 744 -11.38 -10.97 -7.74
CA ARG A 744 -12.23 -12.10 -7.36
C ARG A 744 -11.90 -12.54 -5.94
N ASN A 745 -12.91 -12.65 -5.10
CA ASN A 745 -12.76 -13.24 -3.79
C ASN A 745 -12.55 -14.77 -3.94
N GLU A 746 -11.35 -15.26 -3.68
CA GLU A 746 -11.03 -16.69 -3.84
C GLU A 746 -11.78 -17.59 -2.85
N ALA A 747 -12.10 -17.09 -1.64
CA ALA A 747 -12.84 -17.84 -0.62
C ALA A 747 -14.36 -17.88 -0.92
N ASN A 748 -14.89 -16.80 -1.51
CA ASN A 748 -16.29 -16.71 -1.90
C ASN A 748 -16.44 -15.99 -3.25
N PRO A 749 -16.35 -16.70 -4.39
CA PRO A 749 -16.37 -16.07 -5.72
C PRO A 749 -17.65 -15.31 -6.05
N ASN A 750 -18.76 -15.69 -5.41
CA ASN A 750 -20.09 -15.11 -5.57
C ASN A 750 -20.45 -14.13 -4.45
N ASP A 751 -19.44 -13.61 -3.73
CA ASP A 751 -19.61 -12.64 -2.66
C ASP A 751 -20.45 -11.43 -3.12
N PRO A 752 -21.65 -11.23 -2.55
CA PRO A 752 -22.55 -10.16 -2.97
C PRO A 752 -22.03 -8.76 -2.63
N ASP A 753 -21.09 -8.64 -1.70
CA ASP A 753 -20.48 -7.36 -1.33
C ASP A 753 -19.31 -7.00 -2.26
N SER A 754 -18.78 -7.97 -3.00
CA SER A 754 -17.72 -7.76 -3.99
C SER A 754 -18.27 -7.31 -5.35
N ILE A 755 -17.49 -6.51 -6.09
CA ILE A 755 -17.86 -6.10 -7.46
C ILE A 755 -17.88 -7.31 -8.39
N TYR A 756 -16.85 -8.16 -8.28
CA TYR A 756 -16.71 -9.36 -9.09
C TYR A 756 -17.85 -10.36 -8.85
N GLY A 757 -18.18 -10.63 -7.58
CA GLY A 757 -19.20 -11.60 -7.21
C GLY A 757 -20.61 -11.21 -7.62
N ARG A 758 -20.95 -9.91 -7.62
CA ARG A 758 -22.21 -9.40 -8.18
C ARG A 758 -22.33 -9.69 -9.68
N LEU A 759 -21.26 -9.45 -10.45
CA LEU A 759 -21.23 -9.74 -11.88
C LEU A 759 -21.29 -11.24 -12.15
N LEU A 760 -20.48 -12.05 -11.44
CA LEU A 760 -20.44 -13.50 -11.60
C LEU A 760 -21.80 -14.13 -11.32
N THR A 761 -22.46 -13.73 -10.24
CA THR A 761 -23.81 -14.20 -9.86
C THR A 761 -24.83 -13.96 -10.97
N ARG A 762 -24.83 -12.76 -11.56
CA ARG A 762 -25.72 -12.43 -12.68
C ARG A 762 -25.44 -13.25 -13.92
N ILE A 763 -24.16 -13.44 -14.28
CA ILE A 763 -23.79 -14.20 -15.49
C ILE A 763 -24.11 -15.70 -15.32
N GLN A 764 -23.91 -16.25 -14.13
CA GLN A 764 -24.31 -17.63 -13.81
C GLN A 764 -25.83 -17.81 -13.89
N ALA A 765 -26.60 -16.90 -13.30
CA ALA A 765 -28.06 -16.92 -13.33
C ALA A 765 -28.62 -16.73 -14.77
N ALA A 766 -27.95 -15.90 -15.59
CA ALA A 766 -28.22 -15.75 -17.02
C ALA A 766 -27.78 -16.97 -17.86
N ARG A 767 -27.06 -17.93 -17.28
CA ARG A 767 -26.49 -19.11 -17.95
C ARG A 767 -25.51 -18.75 -19.08
N LEU A 768 -24.82 -17.62 -18.94
CA LEU A 768 -23.92 -17.07 -19.97
C LEU A 768 -22.43 -17.25 -19.68
N THR A 769 -22.04 -17.96 -18.62
CA THR A 769 -20.61 -18.14 -18.25
C THR A 769 -19.74 -18.63 -19.41
N HIS A 770 -20.28 -19.50 -20.28
CA HIS A 770 -19.57 -20.04 -21.44
C HIS A 770 -19.93 -19.31 -22.75
N GLY A 771 -20.73 -18.26 -22.69
CA GLY A 771 -21.20 -17.49 -23.84
C GLY A 771 -20.47 -16.16 -24.06
N ILE A 772 -19.72 -15.69 -23.05
CA ILE A 772 -19.03 -14.39 -23.11
C ILE A 772 -17.87 -14.47 -24.11
N ARG A 773 -17.89 -13.58 -25.11
CA ARG A 773 -16.86 -13.51 -26.17
C ARG A 773 -15.76 -12.51 -25.90
N GLY A 774 -16.05 -11.46 -25.13
CA GLY A 774 -15.06 -10.44 -24.81
C GLY A 774 -15.44 -9.60 -23.61
N VAL A 775 -14.42 -8.98 -23.03
CA VAL A 775 -14.54 -8.07 -21.88
C VAL A 775 -14.05 -6.69 -22.30
N LEU A 776 -14.86 -5.67 -22.05
CA LEU A 776 -14.52 -4.28 -22.27
C LEU A 776 -14.23 -3.63 -20.92
N TRP A 777 -13.04 -3.06 -20.78
CA TRP A 777 -12.50 -2.50 -19.56
C TRP A 777 -12.22 -1.00 -19.72
N HIS A 778 -12.81 -0.18 -18.84
CA HIS A 778 -12.44 1.22 -18.68
C HIS A 778 -12.32 1.54 -17.20
N GLN A 779 -11.09 1.65 -16.72
CA GLN A 779 -10.80 1.97 -15.34
C GLN A 779 -9.37 2.50 -15.18
N GLY A 780 -9.16 3.32 -14.16
CA GLY A 780 -7.84 3.67 -13.67
C GLY A 780 -7.79 5.06 -13.05
N GLU A 781 -8.83 5.89 -13.23
CA GLU A 781 -8.84 7.26 -12.73
C GLU A 781 -8.64 7.28 -11.19
N ASN A 782 -9.21 6.32 -10.46
CA ASN A 782 -9.00 6.20 -9.01
C ASN A 782 -7.66 5.52 -8.61
N ASN A 783 -6.84 5.11 -9.57
CA ASN A 783 -5.51 4.52 -9.37
C ASN A 783 -4.36 5.48 -9.75
N GLN A 784 -4.64 6.76 -9.98
CA GLN A 784 -3.60 7.75 -10.29
C GLN A 784 -2.86 8.28 -9.04
N GLY A 785 -3.15 7.73 -7.86
CA GLY A 785 -2.60 8.11 -6.56
C GLY A 785 -1.85 6.98 -5.84
N SER A 786 -2.07 6.89 -4.53
CA SER A 786 -1.34 5.99 -3.59
C SER A 786 -2.25 5.38 -2.52
N SER A 787 -3.48 5.05 -2.90
CA SER A 787 -4.47 4.35 -2.06
C SER A 787 -4.42 2.82 -2.20
N SER A 788 -3.40 2.29 -2.87
CA SER A 788 -3.14 0.84 -2.98
C SER A 788 -3.09 0.17 -1.60
N PRO A 789 -3.66 -1.04 -1.44
CA PRO A 789 -3.50 -1.84 -0.23
C PRO A 789 -2.03 -2.16 0.12
N THR A 790 -1.12 -2.03 -0.85
CA THR A 790 0.33 -2.24 -0.65
C THR A 790 1.00 -1.11 0.17
N GLY A 791 0.32 0.03 0.34
CA GLY A 791 0.89 1.22 0.99
C GLY A 791 1.84 2.03 0.10
N ASP A 792 1.92 1.72 -1.20
CA ASP A 792 2.70 2.43 -2.21
C ASP A 792 1.80 3.04 -3.29
N TYR A 793 2.37 3.66 -4.32
CA TYR A 793 1.62 4.15 -5.48
C TYR A 793 0.88 3.02 -6.20
N ASP A 794 -0.37 3.29 -6.56
CA ASP A 794 -1.29 2.34 -7.19
C ASP A 794 -0.77 1.78 -8.51
N TRP A 795 -0.06 2.57 -9.31
CA TRP A 795 0.48 2.12 -10.58
C TRP A 795 1.45 0.94 -10.42
N LYS A 796 2.11 0.78 -9.27
CA LYS A 796 3.05 -0.32 -9.02
C LYS A 796 2.37 -1.67 -8.87
N SER A 797 1.14 -1.71 -8.34
CA SER A 797 0.36 -2.96 -8.23
C SER A 797 -0.56 -3.20 -9.43
N TYR A 798 -0.95 -2.13 -10.15
CA TYR A 798 -1.97 -2.17 -11.20
C TYR A 798 -1.75 -3.25 -12.27
N GLN A 799 -0.52 -3.46 -12.74
CA GLN A 799 -0.24 -4.48 -13.75
C GLN A 799 -0.58 -5.89 -13.23
N GLN A 800 -0.14 -6.20 -12.01
CA GLN A 800 -0.38 -7.50 -11.40
C GLN A 800 -1.87 -7.67 -11.08
N ASP A 801 -2.51 -6.64 -10.53
CA ASP A 801 -3.95 -6.63 -10.25
C ASP A 801 -4.78 -6.88 -11.53
N PHE A 802 -4.36 -6.34 -12.68
CA PHE A 802 -5.02 -6.62 -13.96
C PHE A 802 -4.77 -8.05 -14.45
N ILE A 803 -3.55 -8.57 -14.32
CA ILE A 803 -3.22 -9.96 -14.68
C ILE A 803 -4.11 -10.92 -13.90
N ASP A 804 -4.23 -10.72 -12.59
CA ASP A 804 -5.02 -11.57 -11.70
C ASP A 804 -6.53 -11.47 -11.99
N LEU A 805 -7.04 -10.25 -12.23
CA LEU A 805 -8.42 -10.04 -12.65
C LEU A 805 -8.75 -10.71 -13.99
N SER A 806 -7.87 -10.56 -14.98
CA SER A 806 -8.05 -11.20 -16.29
C SER A 806 -7.96 -12.72 -16.22
N ALA A 807 -7.13 -13.25 -15.33
CA ALA A 807 -7.05 -14.69 -15.04
C ALA A 807 -8.35 -15.19 -14.43
N ALA A 808 -8.93 -14.43 -13.49
CA ALA A 808 -10.24 -14.73 -12.90
C ALA A 808 -11.34 -14.74 -13.97
N TRP A 809 -11.42 -13.73 -14.84
CA TRP A 809 -12.35 -13.72 -15.96
C TRP A 809 -12.18 -14.93 -16.86
N LYS A 810 -10.94 -15.28 -17.24
CA LYS A 810 -10.68 -16.42 -18.13
C LYS A 810 -11.02 -17.76 -17.47
N ARG A 811 -10.91 -17.86 -16.14
CA ARG A 811 -11.35 -19.05 -15.38
C ARG A 811 -12.87 -19.19 -15.38
N ASP A 812 -13.60 -18.13 -15.04
CA ASP A 812 -15.05 -18.19 -14.88
C ASP A 812 -15.80 -18.06 -16.22
N TYR A 813 -15.15 -17.47 -17.23
CA TYR A 813 -15.64 -17.26 -18.59
C TYR A 813 -14.64 -17.82 -19.64
N PRO A 814 -14.55 -19.16 -19.77
CA PRO A 814 -13.47 -19.81 -20.51
C PRO A 814 -13.40 -19.45 -21.99
N ASN A 815 -14.52 -19.05 -22.58
CA ASN A 815 -14.64 -18.76 -24.01
C ASN A 815 -14.38 -17.28 -24.37
N ILE A 816 -13.91 -16.45 -23.43
CA ILE A 816 -13.42 -15.10 -23.75
C ILE A 816 -12.33 -15.21 -24.82
N ARG A 817 -12.47 -14.43 -25.90
CA ARG A 817 -11.52 -14.38 -27.01
C ARG A 817 -10.67 -13.12 -26.99
N HIS A 818 -11.24 -11.99 -26.57
CA HIS A 818 -10.57 -10.69 -26.62
C HIS A 818 -10.85 -9.82 -25.39
N TYR A 819 -9.87 -9.01 -25.02
CA TYR A 819 -9.97 -7.93 -24.04
C TYR A 819 -9.85 -6.59 -24.76
N TYR A 820 -10.75 -5.65 -24.46
CA TYR A 820 -10.71 -4.30 -25.02
C TYR A 820 -10.55 -3.30 -23.89
N MET A 821 -9.41 -2.63 -23.83
CA MET A 821 -9.06 -1.68 -22.79
C MET A 821 -9.07 -0.24 -23.32
N HIS A 822 -9.37 0.71 -22.45
CA HIS A 822 -9.21 2.14 -22.72
C HIS A 822 -8.09 2.70 -21.85
N GLN A 823 -7.14 3.43 -22.43
CA GLN A 823 -6.23 4.26 -21.64
C GLN A 823 -7.01 5.49 -21.16
N ILE A 824 -6.96 5.74 -19.86
CA ILE A 824 -7.70 6.84 -19.23
C ILE A 824 -7.09 8.21 -19.55
N TRP A 825 -7.73 9.27 -19.07
CA TRP A 825 -7.17 10.61 -19.13
C TRP A 825 -6.04 10.84 -18.11
N PRO A 826 -5.00 11.62 -18.47
CA PRO A 826 -3.85 11.93 -17.59
C PRO A 826 -4.17 12.63 -16.28
N SER A 827 -5.28 13.37 -16.22
CA SER A 827 -5.77 14.03 -15.00
C SER A 827 -7.27 13.82 -14.86
N GLY A 828 -7.71 12.56 -15.05
CA GLY A 828 -9.11 12.18 -14.86
C GLY A 828 -9.55 12.40 -13.41
N CYS A 829 -10.74 12.96 -13.22
CA CYS A 829 -11.35 13.18 -11.91
C CYS A 829 -10.52 14.03 -10.92
N ASN A 830 -9.58 14.85 -11.41
CA ASN A 830 -8.55 15.53 -10.58
C ASN A 830 -7.68 14.58 -9.73
N MET A 831 -7.65 13.29 -10.05
CA MET A 831 -6.85 12.29 -9.34
C MET A 831 -5.44 12.14 -9.93
N GLY A 832 -5.29 12.45 -11.21
CA GLY A 832 -4.00 12.46 -11.90
C GLY A 832 -3.29 13.81 -11.89
N GLY A 833 -2.52 14.10 -12.93
CA GLY A 833 -1.68 15.30 -12.99
C GLY A 833 -0.42 15.23 -12.12
N THR A 834 -0.02 14.02 -11.76
CA THR A 834 1.15 13.70 -10.95
C THR A 834 2.05 12.70 -11.70
N PRO A 835 3.35 12.60 -11.35
CA PRO A 835 4.20 11.56 -11.92
C PRO A 835 3.66 10.13 -11.72
N ALA A 836 3.01 9.87 -10.57
CA ALA A 836 2.37 8.58 -10.31
C ALA A 836 1.18 8.32 -11.28
N GLY A 837 0.37 9.35 -11.54
CA GLY A 837 -0.70 9.28 -12.53
C GLY A 837 -0.19 9.05 -13.96
N ASP A 838 0.94 9.66 -14.33
CA ASP A 838 1.59 9.45 -15.63
C ASP A 838 2.13 8.01 -15.76
N MET A 839 2.72 7.46 -14.69
CA MET A 839 3.17 6.06 -14.65
C MET A 839 2.02 5.05 -14.77
N LEU A 840 0.82 5.37 -14.27
CA LEU A 840 -0.35 4.52 -14.50
C LEU A 840 -0.69 4.41 -16.01
N LEU A 841 -0.62 5.52 -16.74
CA LEU A 841 -0.88 5.52 -18.19
C LEU A 841 0.13 4.63 -18.91
N GLU A 842 1.39 4.66 -18.47
CA GLU A 842 2.45 3.79 -19.01
C GLU A 842 2.16 2.31 -18.74
N VAL A 843 1.70 1.96 -17.53
CA VAL A 843 1.26 0.60 -17.21
C VAL A 843 0.11 0.18 -18.12
N GLN A 844 -0.91 1.02 -18.30
CA GLN A 844 -2.02 0.72 -19.23
C GLN A 844 -1.54 0.54 -20.68
N ARG A 845 -0.62 1.41 -21.14
CA ARG A 845 -0.05 1.35 -22.50
C ARG A 845 0.69 0.04 -22.78
N THR A 846 1.36 -0.49 -21.76
CA THR A 846 2.24 -1.66 -21.87
C THR A 846 1.54 -2.98 -21.56
N LEU A 847 0.39 -2.97 -20.88
CA LEU A 847 -0.42 -4.17 -20.62
C LEU A 847 -0.65 -5.05 -21.86
N PRO A 848 -1.02 -4.52 -23.05
CA PRO A 848 -1.21 -5.35 -24.24
C PRO A 848 0.01 -6.16 -24.68
N LEU A 849 1.22 -5.78 -24.28
CA LEU A 849 2.44 -6.55 -24.56
C LEU A 849 2.46 -7.90 -23.82
N LEU A 850 1.63 -8.06 -22.80
CA LEU A 850 1.52 -9.26 -21.98
C LEU A 850 0.41 -10.21 -22.46
N TYR A 851 -0.29 -9.91 -23.57
CA TYR A 851 -1.43 -10.68 -24.05
C TYR A 851 -1.41 -10.84 -25.57
N SER A 852 -1.85 -12.00 -26.06
CA SER A 852 -2.02 -12.23 -27.50
C SER A 852 -3.28 -11.55 -28.05
N ASN A 853 -4.33 -11.44 -27.23
CA ASN A 853 -5.66 -10.97 -27.64
C ASN A 853 -6.17 -9.80 -26.77
N MET A 854 -5.34 -8.79 -26.56
CA MET A 854 -5.75 -7.52 -25.96
C MET A 854 -5.64 -6.39 -26.98
N ARG A 855 -6.64 -5.51 -26.99
CA ARG A 855 -6.64 -4.25 -27.72
C ARG A 855 -6.71 -3.11 -26.72
N ILE A 856 -6.00 -2.02 -27.00
CA ILE A 856 -6.10 -0.78 -26.23
C ILE A 856 -6.52 0.38 -27.14
N MET A 857 -7.37 1.26 -26.62
CA MET A 857 -7.84 2.47 -27.29
C MET A 857 -7.48 3.71 -26.48
N SER A 858 -7.06 4.77 -27.17
CA SER A 858 -6.83 6.08 -26.57
C SER A 858 -8.13 6.83 -26.38
N THR A 859 -8.32 7.46 -25.22
CA THR A 859 -9.46 8.36 -24.95
C THR A 859 -9.08 9.84 -25.07
N LEU A 860 -7.81 10.15 -25.34
CA LEU A 860 -7.30 11.52 -25.43
C LEU A 860 -7.92 12.33 -26.57
N GLY A 861 -8.22 11.67 -27.69
CA GLY A 861 -8.78 12.30 -28.89
C GLY A 861 -10.29 12.50 -28.85
N ILE A 862 -10.96 12.16 -27.75
CA ILE A 862 -12.41 12.31 -27.58
C ILE A 862 -12.70 13.73 -27.12
N VAL A 863 -13.49 14.45 -27.92
CA VAL A 863 -13.72 15.88 -27.73
C VAL A 863 -15.22 16.13 -27.69
N SER A 864 -15.69 16.64 -26.56
CA SER A 864 -17.07 17.06 -26.33
C SER A 864 -17.13 18.20 -25.31
N GLU A 865 -18.32 18.72 -24.99
CA GLU A 865 -18.47 19.82 -24.03
C GLU A 865 -17.91 19.45 -22.65
N SER A 866 -18.00 18.16 -22.28
CA SER A 866 -17.46 17.60 -21.04
C SER A 866 -16.08 16.95 -21.20
N SER A 867 -15.28 17.37 -22.19
CA SER A 867 -13.87 16.95 -22.35
C SER A 867 -12.93 18.03 -21.83
N GLY A 868 -11.96 17.68 -20.98
CA GLY A 868 -11.16 18.70 -20.29
C GLY A 868 -10.31 18.18 -19.13
N ARG A 869 -9.26 18.95 -18.79
CA ARG A 869 -8.41 18.69 -17.61
C ARG A 869 -9.26 18.68 -16.33
N GLY A 870 -9.07 17.66 -15.49
CA GLY A 870 -9.75 17.55 -14.20
C GLY A 870 -11.21 17.08 -14.27
N LEU A 871 -11.78 16.93 -15.47
CA LEU A 871 -13.11 16.33 -15.63
C LEU A 871 -13.06 14.83 -15.36
N CYS A 872 -14.18 14.29 -14.88
CA CYS A 872 -14.26 12.91 -14.43
C CYS A 872 -15.00 12.01 -15.43
N HIS A 873 -16.00 12.55 -16.13
CA HIS A 873 -16.91 11.77 -16.98
C HIS A 873 -17.11 12.42 -18.34
N PHE A 874 -17.28 11.59 -19.36
CA PHE A 874 -17.74 12.03 -20.67
C PHE A 874 -19.24 12.38 -20.64
N ASP A 875 -19.66 13.26 -21.53
CA ASP A 875 -21.07 13.44 -21.89
C ASP A 875 -21.51 12.39 -22.92
N LEU A 876 -22.76 12.48 -23.38
CA LEU A 876 -23.33 11.52 -24.32
C LEU A 876 -22.60 11.49 -25.67
N ASP A 877 -22.12 12.64 -26.17
CA ASP A 877 -21.36 12.65 -27.43
C ASP A 877 -19.98 12.01 -27.23
N GLY A 878 -19.28 12.33 -26.13
CA GLY A 878 -18.02 11.69 -25.79
C GLY A 878 -18.16 10.17 -25.64
N TYR A 879 -19.20 9.69 -24.96
CA TYR A 879 -19.50 8.25 -24.88
C TYR A 879 -19.83 7.65 -26.26
N ALA A 880 -20.55 8.36 -27.11
CA ALA A 880 -20.80 7.89 -28.48
C ALA A 880 -19.49 7.79 -29.30
N GLN A 881 -18.52 8.68 -29.06
CA GLN A 881 -17.18 8.59 -29.65
C GLN A 881 -16.41 7.36 -29.15
N ILE A 882 -16.47 7.02 -27.85
CA ILE A 882 -15.90 5.77 -27.32
C ILE A 882 -16.45 4.58 -28.10
N ALA A 883 -17.77 4.50 -28.27
CA ALA A 883 -18.41 3.41 -29.02
C ALA A 883 -17.97 3.36 -30.49
N ARG A 884 -17.77 4.52 -31.14
CA ARG A 884 -17.28 4.62 -32.53
C ARG A 884 -15.83 4.17 -32.70
N LEU A 885 -14.99 4.38 -31.69
CA LEU A 885 -13.59 3.95 -31.70
C LEU A 885 -13.46 2.46 -31.37
N THR A 886 -14.20 1.97 -30.38
CA THR A 886 -14.06 0.59 -29.86
C THR A 886 -14.89 -0.42 -30.67
N GLY A 887 -16.04 -0.02 -31.22
CA GLY A 887 -16.92 -0.88 -32.00
C GLY A 887 -16.21 -1.61 -33.15
N PRO A 888 -15.46 -0.93 -34.04
CA PRO A 888 -14.73 -1.57 -35.14
C PRO A 888 -13.75 -2.66 -34.70
N LEU A 889 -13.15 -2.57 -33.51
CA LEU A 889 -12.30 -3.63 -32.97
C LEU A 889 -13.12 -4.89 -32.66
N VAL A 890 -14.28 -4.71 -32.03
CA VAL A 890 -15.23 -5.81 -31.75
C VAL A 890 -15.74 -6.43 -33.05
N GLU A 891 -16.02 -5.61 -34.06
CA GLU A 891 -16.43 -6.06 -35.39
C GLU A 891 -15.37 -6.93 -36.07
N GLN A 892 -14.11 -6.50 -36.03
CA GLN A 892 -12.99 -7.25 -36.60
C GLN A 892 -12.86 -8.62 -35.91
N ASP A 893 -12.83 -8.61 -34.59
CA ASP A 893 -12.52 -9.78 -33.78
C ASP A 893 -13.73 -10.76 -33.65
N SER A 894 -14.98 -10.29 -33.75
CA SER A 894 -16.20 -11.11 -33.57
C SER A 894 -17.01 -11.40 -34.84
N HIS A 895 -16.90 -10.55 -35.86
CA HIS A 895 -17.72 -10.61 -37.08
C HIS A 895 -16.91 -10.68 -38.38
N GLY A 896 -15.57 -10.78 -38.30
CA GLY A 896 -14.71 -10.91 -39.47
C GLY A 896 -14.67 -9.66 -40.34
N PHE A 897 -14.96 -8.48 -39.77
CA PHE A 897 -14.75 -7.22 -40.46
C PHE A 897 -13.27 -7.08 -40.83
N ALA A 898 -12.97 -6.94 -42.12
CA ALA A 898 -11.64 -6.71 -42.63
C ALA A 898 -11.43 -5.20 -42.85
N PRO A 899 -10.73 -4.50 -41.96
CA PRO A 899 -10.52 -3.06 -42.12
C PRO A 899 -9.48 -2.78 -43.22
N ASP A 900 -9.63 -1.64 -43.88
CA ASP A 900 -8.69 -1.10 -44.86
C ASP A 900 -7.52 -0.32 -44.22
N ARG A 901 -7.57 -0.14 -42.89
CA ARG A 901 -6.57 0.57 -42.08
C ARG A 901 -6.42 -0.03 -40.68
N VAL A 902 -5.39 0.37 -39.95
CA VAL A 902 -5.20 0.00 -38.54
C VAL A 902 -6.27 0.67 -37.67
N LEU A 903 -6.96 -0.11 -36.84
CA LEU A 903 -8.07 0.36 -35.99
C LEU A 903 -7.64 0.80 -34.58
N GLY A 904 -6.46 0.38 -34.11
CA GLY A 904 -5.97 0.67 -32.75
C GLY A 904 -5.30 2.04 -32.62
N ALA A 905 -5.16 2.51 -31.38
CA ALA A 905 -4.38 3.71 -31.07
C ALA A 905 -2.87 3.46 -31.28
N PRO A 906 -2.10 4.43 -31.81
CA PRO A 906 -0.66 4.29 -31.95
C PRO A 906 0.02 4.01 -30.61
N ASN A 907 0.77 2.91 -30.56
CA ASN A 907 1.52 2.50 -29.38
C ASN A 907 3.02 2.47 -29.68
N LEU A 908 3.82 3.07 -28.80
CA LEU A 908 5.28 3.13 -28.94
C LEU A 908 5.91 1.76 -28.67
N LYS A 909 6.70 1.25 -29.62
CA LYS A 909 7.47 0.00 -29.48
C LYS A 909 8.85 0.22 -28.90
N ASN A 910 9.57 1.24 -29.37
CA ASN A 910 10.89 1.59 -28.86
C ASN A 910 11.22 3.07 -29.08
N ALA A 911 12.16 3.58 -28.28
CA ALA A 911 12.72 4.91 -28.42
C ALA A 911 14.25 4.84 -28.35
N ARG A 912 14.94 5.59 -29.21
CA ARG A 912 16.41 5.59 -29.28
C ARG A 912 16.94 6.92 -29.78
N TYR A 913 18.18 7.23 -29.44
CA TYR A 913 18.93 8.27 -30.16
C TYR A 913 19.25 7.79 -31.58
N ASN A 914 19.41 8.73 -32.50
CA ASN A 914 19.90 8.47 -33.85
C ASN A 914 21.12 9.35 -34.13
N GLY A 915 22.24 8.71 -34.50
CA GLY A 915 23.53 9.37 -34.69
C GLY A 915 24.37 9.51 -33.42
N PRO A 916 25.68 9.81 -33.58
CA PRO A 916 26.67 9.78 -32.49
C PRO A 916 26.62 11.02 -31.57
N ASP A 917 25.96 12.10 -32.00
CA ASP A 917 25.89 13.36 -31.26
C ASP A 917 24.61 13.48 -30.39
N ASN A 918 23.74 12.47 -30.40
CA ASN A 918 22.44 12.48 -29.72
C ASN A 918 21.58 13.73 -30.01
N SER A 919 21.66 14.26 -31.24
CA SER A 919 20.85 15.41 -31.67
C SER A 919 19.47 15.02 -32.21
N GLU A 920 19.24 13.73 -32.47
CA GLU A 920 17.98 13.22 -33.04
C GLU A 920 17.48 12.03 -32.19
N ILE A 921 16.17 11.95 -31.98
CA ILE A 921 15.49 10.84 -31.29
C ILE A 921 14.51 10.19 -32.26
N VAL A 922 14.54 8.87 -32.37
CA VAL A 922 13.60 8.08 -33.17
C VAL A 922 12.65 7.34 -32.26
N LEU A 923 11.36 7.56 -32.47
CA LEU A 923 10.24 6.89 -31.82
C LEU A 923 9.58 5.95 -32.83
N GLU A 924 9.65 4.65 -32.57
CA GLU A 924 9.09 3.64 -33.46
C GLU A 924 7.73 3.15 -32.94
N PHE A 925 6.67 3.42 -33.70
CA PHE A 925 5.31 3.02 -33.35
C PHE A 925 4.89 1.71 -34.03
N ASP A 926 3.80 1.12 -33.56
CA ASP A 926 3.21 -0.07 -34.15
C ASP A 926 2.52 0.16 -35.50
N GLN A 927 2.33 1.43 -35.89
CA GLN A 927 1.63 1.84 -37.11
C GLN A 927 2.14 3.19 -37.63
N PRO A 928 1.75 3.58 -38.86
CA PRO A 928 2.15 4.88 -39.42
C PRO A 928 1.63 6.07 -38.62
N MET A 929 2.46 7.09 -38.48
CA MET A 929 2.17 8.29 -37.67
C MET A 929 1.78 9.50 -38.53
N ALA A 930 1.18 10.51 -37.90
CA ALA A 930 0.91 11.82 -38.48
C ALA A 930 1.49 12.91 -37.56
N TRP A 931 2.45 13.68 -38.06
CA TRP A 931 3.12 14.73 -37.29
C TRP A 931 2.38 16.07 -37.38
N LYS A 932 2.29 16.75 -36.23
CA LYS A 932 1.82 18.13 -36.10
C LYS A 932 2.85 18.90 -35.29
N GLU A 933 3.32 20.03 -35.80
CA GLU A 933 4.33 20.86 -35.12
C GLU A 933 3.92 21.25 -33.69
N ALA A 934 2.62 21.46 -33.44
CA ALA A 934 2.10 21.79 -32.13
C ALA A 934 2.32 20.68 -31.07
N ALA A 935 2.52 19.42 -31.48
CA ALA A 935 2.73 18.29 -30.58
C ALA A 935 4.11 18.29 -29.90
N ARG A 936 5.10 19.02 -30.44
CA ARG A 936 6.46 19.08 -29.90
C ARG A 936 6.52 19.49 -28.42
N THR A 937 5.54 20.28 -27.96
CA THR A 937 5.47 20.77 -26.58
C THR A 937 5.11 19.72 -25.54
N TRP A 938 4.63 18.55 -25.95
CA TRP A 938 4.23 17.49 -25.02
C TRP A 938 5.35 16.52 -24.64
N PHE A 939 6.45 16.56 -25.36
CA PHE A 939 7.56 15.65 -25.08
C PHE A 939 8.39 16.16 -23.92
N ARG A 940 8.83 15.22 -23.09
CA ARG A 940 9.73 15.48 -21.97
C ARG A 940 10.90 14.52 -22.00
N LEU A 941 12.09 15.03 -21.70
CA LEU A 941 13.33 14.28 -21.52
C LEU A 941 13.71 14.34 -20.03
N ASP A 942 13.83 13.18 -19.38
CA ASP A 942 14.06 13.08 -17.92
C ASP A 942 13.12 13.98 -17.10
N GLY A 943 11.83 14.04 -17.49
CA GLY A 943 10.79 14.84 -16.83
C GLY A 943 10.76 16.33 -17.19
N VAL A 944 11.74 16.85 -17.93
CA VAL A 944 11.80 18.27 -18.36
C VAL A 944 11.33 18.41 -19.81
N VAL A 945 10.70 19.54 -20.18
CA VAL A 945 10.24 19.78 -21.56
C VAL A 945 11.38 19.57 -22.55
N ALA A 946 11.16 18.70 -23.53
CA ALA A 946 12.15 18.36 -24.54
C ALA A 946 12.38 19.55 -25.50
N PRO A 947 13.63 19.94 -25.77
CA PRO A 947 13.94 21.06 -26.67
C PRO A 947 13.85 20.60 -28.13
N ILE A 948 12.65 20.25 -28.61
CA ILE A 948 12.43 19.77 -29.98
C ILE A 948 12.32 20.95 -30.95
N SER A 949 13.16 20.98 -31.98
CA SER A 949 13.16 22.02 -33.02
C SER A 949 12.22 21.67 -34.19
N ALA A 950 12.17 20.40 -34.58
CA ALA A 950 11.32 19.89 -35.67
C ALA A 950 11.01 18.40 -35.49
N GLY A 951 9.97 17.91 -36.18
CA GLY A 951 9.67 16.48 -36.29
C GLY A 951 9.37 16.06 -37.73
N LYS A 952 9.71 14.83 -38.08
CA LYS A 952 9.40 14.22 -39.39
C LYS A 952 8.92 12.79 -39.20
N VAL A 953 7.99 12.35 -40.04
CA VAL A 953 7.50 10.96 -40.03
C VAL A 953 7.99 10.22 -41.27
N SER A 954 8.44 8.99 -41.07
CA SER A 954 8.73 8.02 -42.13
C SER A 954 8.06 6.70 -41.78
N GLY A 955 6.86 6.47 -42.35
CA GLY A 955 6.03 5.32 -41.98
C GLY A 955 5.71 5.30 -40.48
N ASN A 956 6.18 4.27 -39.79
CA ASN A 956 5.97 4.07 -38.35
C ASN A 956 6.95 4.85 -37.46
N SER A 957 7.98 5.47 -38.04
CA SER A 957 8.99 6.19 -37.28
C SER A 957 8.66 7.67 -37.21
N LEU A 958 8.54 8.21 -36.01
CA LEU A 958 8.57 9.64 -35.73
C LEU A 958 9.99 10.02 -35.31
N ILE A 959 10.59 10.93 -36.06
CA ILE A 959 11.96 11.37 -35.85
C ILE A 959 11.92 12.81 -35.34
N LEU A 960 12.43 13.02 -34.14
CA LEU A 960 12.43 14.29 -33.42
C LEU A 960 13.83 14.89 -33.46
N GLN A 961 13.97 16.07 -34.08
CA GLN A 961 15.19 16.85 -34.07
C GLN A 961 15.24 17.68 -32.77
N LEU A 962 16.33 17.56 -32.02
CA LEU A 962 16.59 18.39 -30.86
C LEU A 962 17.27 19.71 -31.28
N ALA A 963 16.98 20.78 -30.55
CA ALA A 963 17.63 22.08 -30.72
C ALA A 963 19.11 22.06 -30.30
N ALA A 964 19.49 21.11 -29.44
CA ALA A 964 20.87 20.80 -29.06
C ALA A 964 20.98 19.32 -28.63
N PRO A 965 22.16 18.70 -28.76
CA PRO A 965 22.45 17.38 -28.18
C PRO A 965 21.96 17.19 -26.74
N ALA A 966 21.34 16.04 -26.45
CA ALA A 966 20.89 15.67 -25.11
C ALA A 966 21.43 14.30 -24.68
N ARG A 967 21.52 14.06 -23.37
CA ARG A 967 21.90 12.76 -22.79
C ARG A 967 20.87 12.29 -21.76
N ALA A 968 19.60 12.48 -22.10
CA ALA A 968 18.49 12.00 -21.29
C ALA A 968 18.39 10.47 -21.34
N LYS A 969 17.94 9.89 -20.23
CA LYS A 969 17.72 8.45 -20.08
C LYS A 969 16.33 8.02 -20.49
N THR A 970 15.36 8.91 -20.36
CA THR A 970 13.96 8.60 -20.66
C THR A 970 13.30 9.68 -21.51
N ILE A 971 12.24 9.27 -22.22
CA ILE A 971 11.32 10.17 -22.90
C ILE A 971 9.90 9.91 -22.42
N SER A 972 9.12 10.99 -22.26
CA SER A 972 7.69 10.94 -21.98
C SER A 972 6.92 11.74 -23.03
N TYR A 973 5.67 11.38 -23.28
CA TYR A 973 4.74 12.15 -24.10
C TYR A 973 3.45 12.37 -23.31
N LEU A 974 3.12 13.66 -23.15
CA LEU A 974 1.90 14.16 -22.54
C LEU A 974 1.82 13.87 -21.03
N SER A 975 2.47 14.73 -20.22
CA SER A 975 2.33 14.70 -18.77
C SER A 975 0.97 15.26 -18.35
N GLY A 976 0.30 14.58 -17.42
CA GLY A 976 -0.99 15.01 -16.92
C GLY A 976 -0.97 16.35 -16.19
N LYS A 977 0.20 16.78 -15.69
CA LYS A 977 0.35 18.10 -15.07
C LYS A 977 -0.03 19.21 -16.06
N ASP A 978 0.37 19.05 -17.31
CA ASP A 978 0.27 20.07 -18.36
C ASP A 978 -0.89 19.83 -19.33
N TRP A 979 -1.52 18.66 -19.30
CA TRP A 979 -2.62 18.31 -20.18
C TRP A 979 -3.77 19.33 -20.04
N ASP A 980 -4.11 19.99 -21.15
CA ASP A 980 -5.10 21.06 -21.22
C ASP A 980 -6.49 20.56 -21.64
N GLY A 981 -6.63 19.26 -21.90
CA GLY A 981 -7.88 18.65 -22.35
C GLY A 981 -8.22 18.93 -23.82
N LYS A 982 -7.29 19.51 -24.60
CA LYS A 982 -7.57 19.90 -25.99
C LYS A 982 -6.89 18.97 -27.00
N PRO A 983 -7.54 18.71 -28.15
CA PRO A 983 -7.04 17.77 -29.16
C PRO A 983 -5.97 18.36 -30.09
N ASP A 984 -5.87 19.68 -30.19
CA ASP A 984 -5.12 20.40 -31.22
C ASP A 984 -3.62 20.09 -31.20
N ARG A 985 -3.09 19.83 -30.00
CA ARG A 985 -1.67 19.56 -29.78
C ARG A 985 -1.35 18.06 -29.69
N LEU A 986 -2.34 17.16 -29.80
CA LEU A 986 -2.07 15.72 -29.66
C LEU A 986 -1.30 15.17 -30.87
N LEU A 987 -0.52 14.12 -30.61
CA LEU A 987 0.06 13.24 -31.60
C LEU A 987 -0.98 12.23 -32.09
N TYR A 988 -1.04 12.00 -33.42
CA TYR A 988 -2.01 11.11 -34.05
C TYR A 988 -1.32 10.06 -34.92
N GLY A 989 -1.98 8.93 -35.11
CA GLY A 989 -1.68 7.99 -36.17
C GLY A 989 -2.17 8.52 -37.51
N ALA A 990 -1.66 7.97 -38.62
CA ALA A 990 -2.20 8.22 -39.95
C ALA A 990 -3.67 7.75 -40.08
N ASN A 991 -4.13 6.89 -39.16
CA ASN A 991 -5.53 6.47 -39.04
C ASN A 991 -6.45 7.52 -38.37
N GLY A 992 -5.90 8.63 -37.86
CA GLY A 992 -6.65 9.70 -37.20
C GLY A 992 -6.95 9.45 -35.72
N ILE A 993 -6.39 8.40 -35.12
CA ILE A 993 -6.56 8.10 -33.69
C ILE A 993 -5.39 8.70 -32.90
N ALA A 994 -5.69 9.31 -31.75
CA ALA A 994 -4.67 9.88 -30.87
C ALA A 994 -3.74 8.78 -30.34
N ALA A 995 -2.44 9.05 -30.32
CA ALA A 995 -1.45 8.16 -29.72
C ALA A 995 -1.70 8.00 -28.21
N LEU A 996 -1.27 6.88 -27.65
CA LEU A 996 -1.29 6.65 -26.20
C LEU A 996 -0.28 7.57 -25.50
N ALA A 997 -0.63 8.08 -24.31
CA ALA A 997 0.32 8.74 -23.42
C ALA A 997 1.34 7.72 -22.90
N LEU A 998 2.58 8.18 -22.66
CA LEU A 998 3.69 7.35 -22.20
C LEU A 998 4.56 8.12 -21.21
N ALA A 999 5.07 7.41 -20.21
CA ALA A 999 5.86 8.00 -19.13
C ALA A 999 7.17 7.23 -18.95
N GLU A 1000 8.27 7.97 -18.81
CA GLU A 1000 9.61 7.46 -18.48
C GLU A 1000 10.10 6.29 -19.36
N VAL A 1001 9.73 6.26 -20.65
CA VAL A 1001 10.17 5.22 -21.58
C VAL A 1001 11.69 5.33 -21.78
N PRO A 1002 12.47 4.25 -21.58
CA PRO A 1002 13.92 4.28 -21.74
C PRO A 1002 14.35 4.64 -23.17
N LEU A 1003 15.36 5.51 -23.27
CA LEU A 1003 16.05 5.84 -24.52
C LEU A 1003 17.27 4.93 -24.69
N ALA A 1004 17.24 4.06 -25.70
CA ALA A 1004 18.41 3.30 -26.08
C ALA A 1004 19.48 4.20 -26.74
N SER A 1005 20.76 3.83 -26.58
CA SER A 1005 21.86 4.44 -27.32
C SER A 1005 21.67 4.24 -28.83
N GLY A 1006 22.00 5.25 -29.63
CA GLY A 1006 22.00 5.13 -31.09
C GLY A 1006 22.95 4.04 -31.57
N LYS A 1007 22.58 3.38 -32.66
CA LYS A 1007 23.48 2.47 -33.39
C LYS A 1007 24.36 3.25 -34.35
#